data_AF-A0ABD4PJG3-F1
#
_entry.id   AF-A0ABD4PJG3-F1
#
_cell.length_a   1.000
_cell.length_b   1.000
_cell.length_c   1.000
_cell.angle_alpha   90.00
_cell.angle_beta   90.00
_cell.angle_gamma   90.00
#
_symmetry.space_group_name_H-M   'P 1'
#
loop_
_entity.id
_entity.type
_entity.pdbx_description
1 polymer ?
#
loop_
_entity_poly.entity_id
_entity_poly.type
_entity_poly.pdbx_seq_one_letter_code
_entity_poly.pdbx_strand_id
1 'polypeptide(L)'
;MWLVTTEENRMPMVISDLIYCLKEELKSIIKNDAVVNKETIKFSENVKKFIYERSNNIALLTIIADIGMEFCDKLPGYALELATNIYIISYDLTRFSLSIKNPFIEMLEKQMLMTMSMPFRLQDRYNKNDIKQYNLLEYVGNSQIYYGEEIKRRCHNILDYLYSIVPNDKENANNYLQIQKMDLRTAQMVKLDDTTIALIPTVTGEAEKRIIQNKKQRQSENSVISLINDCNQKISKNKFELRDCLDSIKLLLEIRGNSITPVKYDKFLVDLIIIALQSKELDNNTREKLSQLWIDGIRSYFSGQCFIFEYRYCQVLFSQIETNVCSSIKEQIKLLILDLILYEGGNGVIIEIARYAKLYLRNNEEFARAIFNTIFKFAEDEMNHQKFNAQYISKYRPEEKIKFIPNTQPKLLGIDSYIEKDSGEKYKSQKDEIIIEYLFSNTKLDLLNFDIDNYDITTLCYAINCGLSLDDNNFAIIVKKIFRSMINVWKITERTHNSHDILGVYQLFEVMDFFQRELVASETKTSIVLDILFTGVDFSIFTRETIEFYLDVFGILLSEYFDSHSDKEKRVNCENIIYSLESKITEIKEERIKVELYKSLILFTNRYGTRGEWSKYPSGYSYQDKQFLNYLFSKYGVFHLREMLDTIYKLNLDKLLPEILLSVRDVFKNISQTNKLYNDIFEETIKEKKRIVLTMITKAFLNFSDTIKQDYDLINAFEEILEILVEMNYEEAATILDEFRVH
;
A
#
# COMPACT_ATOMS: atom_id res chain seq x y z
N MET A 1 -22.20 -8.21 -20.57
CA MET A 1 -23.28 -8.89 -19.82
C MET A 1 -22.85 -10.27 -19.31
N TRP A 2 -22.25 -11.17 -20.10
CA TRP A 2 -21.80 -12.49 -19.58
C TRP A 2 -20.78 -12.41 -18.43
N LEU A 3 -19.95 -11.37 -18.41
CA LEU A 3 -18.97 -11.10 -17.34
C LEU A 3 -19.57 -10.42 -16.09
N VAL A 4 -20.92 -10.37 -15.98
CA VAL A 4 -21.60 -9.90 -14.77
C VAL A 4 -21.13 -10.74 -13.57
N THR A 5 -21.04 -10.13 -12.39
CA THR A 5 -20.54 -10.78 -11.17
C THR A 5 -19.12 -11.35 -11.28
N THR A 6 -18.36 -11.00 -12.32
CA THR A 6 -16.96 -11.39 -12.50
C THR A 6 -16.09 -10.15 -12.64
N GLU A 7 -16.55 -9.15 -13.39
CA GLU A 7 -15.83 -7.90 -13.59
C GLU A 7 -16.74 -6.71 -13.31
N GLU A 8 -16.19 -5.72 -12.61
CA GLU A 8 -16.90 -4.49 -12.28
C GLU A 8 -17.28 -3.70 -13.54
N ASN A 9 -18.32 -2.87 -13.43
CA ASN A 9 -18.78 -1.96 -14.49
C ASN A 9 -19.23 -2.63 -15.81
N ARG A 10 -19.43 -3.95 -15.83
CA ARG A 10 -20.02 -4.68 -16.98
C ARG A 10 -21.55 -4.52 -17.09
N MET A 11 -22.19 -4.14 -16.01
CA MET A 11 -23.61 -3.79 -15.86
C MET A 11 -23.75 -2.74 -14.75
N PRO A 12 -24.90 -2.05 -14.62
CA PRO A 12 -25.18 -1.21 -13.46
C PRO A 12 -24.89 -1.97 -12.16
N MET A 13 -24.13 -1.33 -11.28
CA MET A 13 -23.55 -1.95 -10.07
C MET A 13 -24.59 -2.72 -9.24
N VAL A 14 -25.74 -2.11 -8.98
CA VAL A 14 -26.86 -2.72 -8.25
C VAL A 14 -27.35 -4.02 -8.89
N ILE A 15 -27.45 -4.07 -10.23
CA ILE A 15 -27.90 -5.26 -10.94
C ILE A 15 -26.86 -6.38 -10.82
N SER A 16 -25.58 -6.03 -10.93
CA SER A 16 -24.49 -7.01 -10.79
C SER A 16 -24.39 -7.55 -9.36
N ASP A 17 -24.52 -6.70 -8.35
CA ASP A 17 -24.53 -7.10 -6.93
C ASP A 17 -25.73 -8.02 -6.63
N LEU A 18 -26.93 -7.70 -7.13
CA LEU A 18 -28.12 -8.55 -6.95
C LEU A 18 -27.95 -9.94 -7.59
N ILE A 19 -27.39 -10.00 -8.80
CA ILE A 19 -27.13 -11.29 -9.47
C ILE A 19 -26.06 -12.07 -8.69
N TYR A 20 -25.03 -11.40 -8.17
CA TYR A 20 -23.99 -12.05 -7.36
C TYR A 20 -24.58 -12.65 -6.07
N CYS A 21 -25.36 -11.88 -5.30
CA CYS A 21 -26.03 -12.36 -4.10
C CYS A 21 -26.97 -13.54 -4.41
N LEU A 22 -27.74 -13.46 -5.50
CA LEU A 22 -28.61 -14.55 -5.93
C LEU A 22 -27.82 -15.83 -6.26
N LYS A 23 -26.67 -15.71 -6.94
CA LYS A 23 -25.79 -16.85 -7.24
C LYS A 23 -25.28 -17.50 -5.96
N GLU A 24 -24.74 -16.72 -5.03
CA GLU A 24 -24.18 -17.24 -3.79
C GLU A 24 -25.24 -17.90 -2.91
N GLU A 25 -26.45 -17.34 -2.87
CA GLU A 25 -27.57 -17.96 -2.15
C GLU A 25 -27.98 -19.30 -2.78
N LEU A 26 -28.12 -19.36 -4.12
CA LEU A 26 -28.43 -20.60 -4.82
C LEU A 26 -27.34 -21.67 -4.61
N LYS A 27 -26.07 -21.27 -4.64
CA LYS A 27 -24.95 -22.18 -4.33
C LYS A 27 -25.04 -22.69 -2.90
N SER A 28 -25.33 -21.82 -1.93
CA SER A 28 -25.51 -22.20 -0.52
C SER A 28 -26.63 -23.23 -0.36
N ILE A 29 -27.79 -23.00 -0.99
CA ILE A 29 -28.93 -23.91 -0.95
C ILE A 29 -28.59 -25.28 -1.54
N ILE A 30 -27.93 -25.33 -2.71
CA ILE A 30 -27.58 -26.59 -3.39
C ILE A 30 -26.46 -27.33 -2.66
N LYS A 31 -25.48 -26.60 -2.12
CA LYS A 31 -24.36 -27.17 -1.36
C LYS A 31 -24.85 -27.84 -0.08
N ASN A 32 -25.74 -27.18 0.65
CA ASN A 32 -26.24 -27.63 1.95
C ASN A 32 -27.50 -28.52 1.87
N ASP A 33 -28.04 -28.75 0.67
CA ASP A 33 -29.30 -29.47 0.46
C ASP A 33 -30.45 -28.91 1.32
N ALA A 34 -30.51 -27.58 1.44
CA ALA A 34 -31.41 -26.84 2.33
C ALA A 34 -32.87 -26.77 1.85
N VAL A 35 -33.18 -27.43 0.73
CA VAL A 35 -34.54 -27.47 0.15
C VAL A 35 -35.43 -28.42 0.97
N VAL A 36 -36.69 -28.04 1.18
CA VAL A 36 -37.71 -28.89 1.81
C VAL A 36 -37.77 -30.25 1.10
N ASN A 37 -37.79 -31.34 1.86
CA ASN A 37 -37.75 -32.74 1.37
C ASN A 37 -36.46 -33.13 0.60
N LYS A 38 -35.40 -32.32 0.64
CA LYS A 38 -34.13 -32.54 -0.06
C LYS A 38 -34.28 -32.74 -1.58
N GLU A 39 -35.32 -32.17 -2.19
CA GLU A 39 -35.55 -32.23 -3.64
C GLU A 39 -34.64 -31.25 -4.43
N THR A 40 -33.35 -31.13 -4.06
CA THR A 40 -32.40 -30.14 -4.60
C THR A 40 -32.30 -30.20 -6.13
N ILE A 41 -32.33 -31.39 -6.73
CA ILE A 41 -32.27 -31.55 -8.20
C ILE A 41 -33.49 -30.90 -8.87
N LYS A 42 -34.69 -31.17 -8.37
CA LYS A 42 -35.94 -30.63 -8.91
C LYS A 42 -36.04 -29.13 -8.69
N PHE A 43 -35.56 -28.64 -7.55
CA PHE A 43 -35.42 -27.20 -7.31
C PHE A 43 -34.52 -26.54 -8.35
N SER A 44 -33.31 -27.08 -8.57
CA SER A 44 -32.38 -26.56 -9.57
C SER A 44 -32.97 -26.59 -10.98
N GLU A 45 -33.63 -27.67 -11.38
CA GLU A 45 -34.31 -27.75 -12.69
C GLU A 45 -35.43 -26.71 -12.85
N ASN A 46 -36.19 -26.42 -11.78
CA ASN A 46 -37.18 -25.35 -11.79
C ASN A 46 -36.54 -23.97 -11.93
N VAL A 47 -35.42 -23.73 -11.24
CA VAL A 47 -34.64 -22.48 -11.37
C VAL A 47 -34.14 -22.32 -12.82
N LYS A 48 -33.55 -23.37 -13.40
CA LYS A 48 -33.11 -23.39 -14.81
C LYS A 48 -34.24 -23.03 -15.76
N LYS A 49 -35.38 -23.72 -15.62
CA LYS A 49 -36.57 -23.49 -16.45
C LYS A 49 -37.08 -22.06 -16.32
N PHE A 50 -37.18 -21.55 -15.09
CA PHE A 50 -37.63 -20.19 -14.84
C PHE A 50 -36.72 -19.16 -15.51
N ILE A 51 -35.40 -19.32 -15.40
CA ILE A 51 -34.42 -18.44 -16.05
C ILE A 51 -34.60 -18.47 -17.57
N TYR A 52 -34.73 -19.65 -18.20
CA TYR A 52 -34.92 -19.74 -19.65
C TYR A 52 -36.24 -19.12 -20.12
N GLU A 53 -37.32 -19.27 -19.37
CA GLU A 53 -38.65 -18.75 -19.74
C GLU A 53 -38.80 -17.24 -19.50
N ARG A 54 -38.12 -16.70 -18.48
CA ARG A 54 -38.33 -15.32 -18.01
C ARG A 54 -37.18 -14.37 -18.30
N SER A 55 -35.98 -14.87 -18.56
CA SER A 55 -34.83 -14.01 -18.86
C SER A 55 -34.91 -13.49 -20.30
N ASN A 56 -34.68 -12.19 -20.47
CA ASN A 56 -34.52 -11.55 -21.78
C ASN A 56 -33.04 -11.23 -22.10
N ASN A 57 -32.10 -11.66 -21.25
CA ASN A 57 -30.68 -11.35 -21.41
C ASN A 57 -29.77 -12.49 -20.93
N ILE A 58 -28.52 -12.44 -21.36
CA ILE A 58 -27.52 -13.48 -21.10
C ILE A 58 -26.95 -13.44 -19.67
N ALA A 59 -27.22 -12.40 -18.88
CA ALA A 59 -26.65 -12.22 -17.55
C ALA A 59 -27.14 -13.31 -16.58
N LEU A 60 -28.45 -13.61 -16.60
CA LEU A 60 -29.03 -14.67 -15.76
C LEU A 60 -28.60 -16.08 -16.19
N LEU A 61 -28.24 -16.28 -17.46
CA LEU A 61 -27.71 -17.57 -17.93
C LEU A 61 -26.37 -17.93 -17.28
N THR A 62 -25.61 -16.94 -16.80
CA THR A 62 -24.38 -17.19 -16.04
C THR A 62 -24.63 -17.94 -14.74
N ILE A 63 -25.83 -17.83 -14.15
CA ILE A 63 -26.24 -18.60 -12.98
C ILE A 63 -26.30 -20.09 -13.32
N ILE A 64 -26.87 -20.42 -14.50
CA ILE A 64 -26.96 -21.80 -14.98
C ILE A 64 -25.56 -22.36 -15.23
N ALA A 65 -24.69 -21.58 -15.86
CA ALA A 65 -23.30 -21.96 -16.11
C ALA A 65 -22.57 -22.26 -14.78
N ASP A 66 -22.57 -21.31 -13.85
CA ASP A 66 -21.83 -21.42 -12.59
C ASP A 66 -22.34 -22.60 -11.74
N ILE A 67 -23.67 -22.78 -11.59
CA ILE A 67 -24.26 -23.91 -10.87
C ILE A 67 -23.90 -25.25 -11.55
N GLY A 68 -24.05 -25.33 -12.87
CA GLY A 68 -23.77 -26.57 -13.61
C GLY A 68 -22.31 -26.99 -13.53
N MET A 69 -21.37 -26.04 -13.57
CA MET A 69 -19.94 -26.32 -13.45
C MET A 69 -19.54 -26.60 -12.00
N GLU A 70 -20.09 -25.89 -11.02
CA GLU A 70 -19.73 -26.06 -9.62
C GLU A 70 -20.24 -27.37 -9.01
N PHE A 71 -21.44 -27.79 -9.42
CA PHE A 71 -22.16 -28.96 -8.91
C PHE A 71 -22.31 -30.05 -9.96
N CYS A 72 -21.35 -30.19 -10.88
CA CYS A 72 -21.41 -31.11 -12.01
C CYS A 72 -21.65 -32.58 -11.61
N ASP A 73 -21.20 -33.00 -10.42
CA ASP A 73 -21.47 -34.33 -9.87
C ASP A 73 -22.92 -34.50 -9.37
N LYS A 74 -23.49 -33.46 -8.75
CA LYS A 74 -24.88 -33.46 -8.24
C LYS A 74 -25.90 -33.20 -9.36
N LEU A 75 -25.53 -32.43 -10.37
CA LEU A 75 -26.38 -31.94 -11.45
C LEU A 75 -25.73 -32.21 -12.84
N PRO A 76 -25.51 -33.48 -13.20
CA PRO A 76 -24.80 -33.81 -14.42
C PRO A 76 -25.58 -33.37 -15.66
N GLY A 77 -24.91 -32.66 -16.56
CA GLY A 77 -25.51 -32.15 -17.79
C GLY A 77 -26.33 -30.85 -17.66
N TYR A 78 -26.43 -30.26 -16.46
CA TYR A 78 -27.29 -29.10 -16.18
C TYR A 78 -27.04 -27.88 -17.08
N ALA A 79 -25.77 -27.57 -17.38
CA ALA A 79 -25.38 -26.43 -18.20
C ALA A 79 -25.18 -26.74 -19.70
N LEU A 80 -25.39 -27.99 -20.15
CA LEU A 80 -25.03 -28.40 -21.54
C LEU A 80 -25.74 -27.61 -22.62
N GLU A 81 -27.00 -27.22 -22.38
CA GLU A 81 -27.79 -26.45 -23.33
C GLU A 81 -27.16 -25.10 -23.69
N LEU A 82 -26.37 -24.51 -22.78
CA LEU A 82 -25.64 -23.27 -23.05
C LEU A 82 -24.58 -23.44 -24.15
N ALA A 83 -24.04 -24.65 -24.33
CA ALA A 83 -23.05 -24.95 -25.35
C ALA A 83 -23.63 -25.01 -26.77
N THR A 84 -24.95 -24.96 -26.94
CA THR A 84 -25.59 -24.86 -28.27
C THR A 84 -25.24 -23.58 -29.02
N ASN A 85 -24.68 -22.57 -28.33
CA ASN A 85 -24.25 -21.31 -28.93
C ASN A 85 -22.73 -21.10 -28.76
N ILE A 86 -22.01 -21.07 -29.87
CA ILE A 86 -20.55 -20.90 -29.88
C ILE A 86 -20.08 -19.57 -29.28
N TYR A 87 -20.89 -18.51 -29.35
CA TYR A 87 -20.56 -17.22 -28.75
C TYR A 87 -20.63 -17.28 -27.22
N ILE A 88 -21.55 -18.07 -26.65
CA ILE A 88 -21.60 -18.29 -25.19
C ILE A 88 -20.31 -18.99 -24.74
N ILE A 89 -19.87 -20.01 -25.47
CA ILE A 89 -18.58 -20.67 -25.18
C ILE A 89 -17.42 -19.66 -25.25
N SER A 90 -17.37 -18.81 -26.28
CA SER A 90 -16.34 -17.79 -26.41
C SER A 90 -16.37 -16.74 -25.28
N TYR A 91 -17.56 -16.31 -24.85
CA TYR A 91 -17.70 -15.41 -23.70
C TYR A 91 -17.32 -16.09 -22.38
N ASP A 92 -17.64 -17.37 -22.23
CA ASP A 92 -17.27 -18.17 -21.07
C ASP A 92 -15.76 -18.39 -20.98
N LEU A 93 -15.09 -18.67 -22.10
CA LEU A 93 -13.63 -18.72 -22.19
C LEU A 93 -12.99 -17.36 -21.85
N THR A 94 -13.63 -16.26 -22.24
CA THR A 94 -13.19 -14.92 -21.84
C THR A 94 -13.32 -14.74 -20.33
N ARG A 95 -14.46 -15.13 -19.73
CA ARG A 95 -14.67 -15.12 -18.27
C ARG A 95 -13.62 -15.96 -17.56
N PHE A 96 -13.39 -17.17 -18.04
CA PHE A 96 -12.40 -18.10 -17.52
C PHE A 96 -10.98 -17.53 -17.61
N SER A 97 -10.62 -16.88 -18.71
CA SER A 97 -9.30 -16.26 -18.86
C SER A 97 -9.02 -15.17 -17.81
N LEU A 98 -10.05 -14.49 -17.30
CA LEU A 98 -9.92 -13.52 -16.21
C LEU A 98 -9.68 -14.18 -14.84
N SER A 99 -10.09 -15.44 -14.66
CA SER A 99 -9.82 -16.22 -13.45
C SER A 99 -8.40 -16.81 -13.43
N ILE A 100 -7.76 -16.94 -14.61
CA ILE A 100 -6.39 -17.40 -14.71
C ILE A 100 -5.49 -16.26 -14.21
N LYS A 101 -4.83 -16.47 -13.08
CA LYS A 101 -3.82 -15.54 -12.57
C LYS A 101 -2.74 -15.37 -13.63
N ASN A 102 -2.63 -14.15 -14.14
CA ASN A 102 -1.55 -13.75 -15.03
C ASN A 102 -0.52 -12.97 -14.20
N PRO A 103 0.63 -13.56 -13.83
CA PRO A 103 1.61 -12.90 -12.97
C PRO A 103 2.11 -11.57 -13.55
N PHE A 104 2.13 -11.43 -14.88
CA PHE A 104 2.56 -10.19 -15.52
C PHE A 104 1.52 -9.09 -15.37
N ILE A 105 0.22 -9.40 -15.55
CA ILE A 105 -0.86 -8.43 -15.31
C ILE A 105 -0.89 -8.03 -13.83
N GLU A 106 -0.84 -8.99 -12.91
CA GLU A 106 -0.81 -8.70 -11.46
C GLU A 106 0.39 -7.83 -11.08
N MET A 107 1.56 -8.09 -11.68
CA MET A 107 2.75 -7.28 -11.48
C MET A 107 2.57 -5.84 -12.03
N LEU A 108 1.98 -5.68 -13.22
CA LEU A 108 1.70 -4.36 -13.79
C LEU A 108 0.65 -3.59 -12.97
N GLU A 109 -0.43 -4.25 -12.54
CA GLU A 109 -1.45 -3.66 -11.68
C GLU A 109 -0.83 -3.20 -10.36
N LYS A 110 -0.01 -4.05 -9.73
CA LYS A 110 0.76 -3.68 -8.54
C LYS A 110 1.64 -2.47 -8.80
N GLN A 111 2.32 -2.43 -9.95
CA GLN A 111 3.17 -1.30 -10.32
C GLN A 111 2.37 -0.01 -10.51
N MET A 112 1.22 -0.07 -11.18
CA MET A 112 0.35 1.10 -11.36
C MET A 112 -0.16 1.63 -10.02
N LEU A 113 -0.61 0.74 -9.13
CA LEU A 113 -1.07 1.11 -7.79
C LEU A 113 0.08 1.70 -6.97
N MET A 114 1.28 1.10 -7.00
CA MET A 114 2.48 1.65 -6.34
C MET A 114 2.85 3.03 -6.88
N THR A 115 2.80 3.26 -8.19
CA THR A 115 3.04 4.59 -8.79
C THR A 115 2.05 5.62 -8.26
N MET A 116 0.80 5.24 -8.02
CA MET A 116 -0.22 6.09 -7.39
C MET A 116 -0.15 6.14 -5.86
N SER A 117 0.95 5.67 -5.25
CA SER A 117 1.14 5.60 -3.81
C SER A 117 0.10 4.75 -3.06
N MET A 118 -0.44 3.71 -3.73
CA MET A 118 -1.35 2.71 -3.16
C MET A 118 -0.65 1.34 -3.10
N PRO A 119 0.02 0.99 -1.98
CA PRO A 119 0.86 -0.20 -1.92
C PRO A 119 0.11 -1.52 -1.71
N PHE A 120 -1.23 -1.48 -1.63
CA PHE A 120 -2.07 -2.63 -1.36
C PHE A 120 -2.93 -3.01 -2.56
N ARG A 121 -3.25 -4.30 -2.65
CA ARG A 121 -4.20 -4.80 -3.66
C ARG A 121 -5.59 -4.29 -3.31
N LEU A 122 -6.28 -3.70 -4.27
CA LEU A 122 -7.70 -3.39 -4.14
C LEU A 122 -8.46 -4.71 -3.99
N GLN A 123 -9.35 -4.77 -3.00
CA GLN A 123 -10.20 -5.95 -2.82
C GLN A 123 -11.11 -6.08 -4.04
N ASP A 124 -11.21 -7.28 -4.56
CA ASP A 124 -12.07 -7.59 -5.68
C ASP A 124 -13.50 -7.78 -5.18
N ARG A 125 -14.44 -6.97 -5.68
CA ARG A 125 -15.83 -6.99 -5.23
C ARG A 125 -16.51 -8.35 -5.37
N TYR A 126 -16.13 -9.14 -6.38
CA TYR A 126 -16.77 -10.43 -6.68
C TYR A 126 -15.86 -11.65 -6.46
N ASN A 127 -14.72 -11.48 -5.78
CA ASN A 127 -13.78 -12.55 -5.47
C ASN A 127 -13.44 -13.45 -6.69
N LYS A 128 -12.87 -12.89 -7.77
CA LYS A 128 -12.46 -13.64 -8.98
C LYS A 128 -11.59 -14.87 -8.69
N ASN A 129 -10.90 -14.89 -7.54
CA ASN A 129 -10.07 -16.01 -7.09
C ASN A 129 -10.85 -17.26 -6.67
N ASP A 130 -12.15 -17.15 -6.40
CA ASP A 130 -13.03 -18.28 -6.02
C ASP A 130 -13.77 -18.90 -7.22
N ILE A 131 -13.54 -18.38 -8.45
CA ILE A 131 -14.06 -19.00 -9.67
C ILE A 131 -13.32 -20.34 -9.84
N LYS A 132 -14.03 -21.46 -9.64
CA LYS A 132 -13.48 -22.80 -9.91
C LYS A 132 -12.92 -22.85 -11.33
N GLN A 133 -11.78 -23.53 -11.51
CA GLN A 133 -11.08 -23.66 -12.80
C GLN A 133 -11.80 -24.64 -13.74
N TYR A 134 -13.06 -24.38 -14.07
CA TYR A 134 -13.84 -25.21 -14.96
C TYR A 134 -14.69 -24.33 -15.87
N ASN A 135 -14.50 -24.44 -17.18
CA ASN A 135 -15.22 -23.65 -18.18
C ASN A 135 -16.20 -24.51 -18.99
N LEU A 136 -17.10 -23.88 -19.73
CA LEU A 136 -18.14 -24.58 -20.49
C LEU A 136 -17.59 -25.52 -21.57
N LEU A 137 -16.43 -25.19 -22.16
CA LEU A 137 -15.77 -26.04 -23.15
C LEU A 137 -15.27 -27.35 -22.51
N GLU A 138 -14.58 -27.26 -21.38
CA GLU A 138 -14.13 -28.41 -20.59
C GLU A 138 -15.32 -29.22 -20.07
N TYR A 139 -16.38 -28.55 -19.62
CA TYR A 139 -17.61 -29.17 -19.15
C TYR A 139 -18.23 -30.09 -20.21
N VAL A 140 -18.31 -29.65 -21.48
CA VAL A 140 -18.82 -30.47 -22.60
C VAL A 140 -17.89 -31.64 -22.93
N GLY A 141 -16.58 -31.41 -22.95
CA GLY A 141 -15.57 -32.45 -23.19
C GLY A 141 -15.66 -33.56 -22.13
N ASN A 142 -15.56 -33.17 -20.86
CA ASN A 142 -15.60 -34.10 -19.73
C ASN A 142 -16.96 -34.81 -19.60
N SER A 143 -18.06 -34.15 -20.00
CA SER A 143 -19.38 -34.79 -20.01
C SER A 143 -19.47 -35.99 -20.94
N GLN A 144 -18.65 -36.05 -21.99
CA GLN A 144 -18.57 -37.21 -22.88
C GLN A 144 -17.85 -38.41 -22.24
N ILE A 145 -17.00 -38.16 -21.23
CA ILE A 145 -16.18 -39.19 -20.56
C ILE A 145 -16.89 -39.71 -19.31
N TYR A 146 -17.30 -38.80 -18.41
CA TYR A 146 -17.65 -39.17 -17.03
C TYR A 146 -19.13 -39.48 -16.79
N TYR A 147 -20.04 -39.07 -17.68
CA TYR A 147 -21.49 -39.19 -17.44
C TYR A 147 -22.15 -40.28 -18.31
N GLY A 148 -23.40 -40.61 -17.98
CA GLY A 148 -24.17 -41.67 -18.63
C GLY A 148 -24.50 -41.41 -20.11
N GLU A 149 -24.92 -42.47 -20.82
CA GLU A 149 -25.16 -42.46 -22.27
C GLU A 149 -26.18 -41.41 -22.75
N GLU A 150 -27.16 -41.04 -21.91
CA GLU A 150 -28.12 -39.98 -22.23
C GLU A 150 -27.41 -38.62 -22.39
N ILE A 151 -26.52 -38.27 -21.46
CA ILE A 151 -25.75 -37.03 -21.48
C ILE A 151 -24.76 -37.02 -22.64
N LYS A 152 -24.07 -38.14 -22.89
CA LYS A 152 -23.17 -38.26 -24.04
C LYS A 152 -23.90 -38.02 -25.37
N ARG A 153 -25.08 -38.60 -25.55
CA ARG A 153 -25.91 -38.40 -26.75
C ARG A 153 -26.29 -36.92 -26.92
N ARG A 154 -26.62 -36.23 -25.82
CA ARG A 154 -26.89 -34.78 -25.86
C ARG A 154 -25.65 -33.99 -26.30
N CYS A 155 -24.46 -34.31 -25.79
CA CYS A 155 -23.22 -33.68 -26.23
C CYS A 155 -22.98 -33.88 -27.74
N HIS A 156 -23.16 -35.09 -28.26
CA HIS A 156 -22.99 -35.36 -29.70
C HIS A 156 -23.97 -34.55 -30.55
N ASN A 157 -25.25 -34.48 -30.16
CA ASN A 157 -26.25 -33.68 -30.87
C ASN A 157 -25.88 -32.18 -30.88
N ILE A 158 -25.36 -31.66 -29.77
CA ILE A 158 -24.88 -30.27 -29.69
C ILE A 158 -23.70 -30.05 -30.64
N LEU A 159 -22.71 -30.94 -30.65
CA LEU A 159 -21.54 -30.84 -31.53
C LEU A 159 -21.94 -30.90 -33.01
N ASP A 160 -22.81 -31.84 -33.38
CA ASP A 160 -23.29 -31.98 -34.76
C ASP A 160 -24.07 -30.74 -35.20
N TYR A 161 -24.88 -30.16 -34.31
CA TYR A 161 -25.54 -28.89 -34.55
C TYR A 161 -24.52 -27.75 -34.75
N LEU A 162 -23.54 -27.61 -33.85
CA LEU A 162 -22.51 -26.55 -33.96
C LEU A 162 -21.71 -26.66 -35.26
N TYR A 163 -21.33 -27.88 -35.68
CA TYR A 163 -20.66 -28.10 -36.97
C TYR A 163 -21.55 -27.74 -38.17
N SER A 164 -22.87 -27.88 -38.05
CA SER A 164 -23.81 -27.51 -39.13
C SER A 164 -23.95 -26.00 -39.33
N ILE A 165 -23.74 -25.20 -38.28
CA ILE A 165 -23.90 -23.74 -38.31
C ILE A 165 -22.58 -22.96 -38.35
N VAL A 166 -21.44 -23.58 -37.99
CA VAL A 166 -20.11 -22.94 -38.03
C VAL A 166 -19.26 -23.61 -39.12
N PRO A 167 -19.03 -22.97 -40.28
CA PRO A 167 -18.22 -23.53 -41.35
C PRO A 167 -16.71 -23.54 -41.02
N ASN A 168 -15.96 -24.48 -41.61
CA ASN A 168 -14.49 -24.55 -41.50
C ASN A 168 -13.82 -23.62 -42.53
N ASP A 169 -13.95 -22.32 -42.33
CA ASP A 169 -13.32 -21.30 -43.15
C ASP A 169 -12.41 -20.38 -42.32
N LYS A 170 -11.73 -19.44 -43.01
CA LYS A 170 -10.74 -18.56 -42.38
C LYS A 170 -11.37 -17.56 -41.39
N GLU A 171 -12.63 -17.16 -41.61
CA GLU A 171 -13.36 -16.21 -40.75
C GLU A 171 -13.78 -16.89 -39.45
N ASN A 172 -14.26 -18.13 -39.55
CA ASN A 172 -14.78 -18.91 -38.45
C ASN A 172 -13.74 -19.81 -37.77
N ALA A 173 -12.50 -19.86 -38.25
CA ALA A 173 -11.44 -20.74 -37.76
C ALA A 173 -11.28 -20.78 -36.23
N ASN A 174 -11.43 -19.64 -35.53
CA ASN A 174 -11.31 -19.58 -34.07
C ASN A 174 -12.50 -20.26 -33.36
N ASN A 175 -13.71 -20.06 -33.87
CA ASN A 175 -14.93 -20.67 -33.35
C ASN A 175 -14.93 -22.17 -33.66
N TYR A 176 -14.58 -22.53 -34.90
CA TYR A 176 -14.43 -23.92 -35.33
C TYR A 176 -13.40 -24.69 -34.49
N LEU A 177 -12.28 -24.04 -34.14
CA LEU A 177 -11.29 -24.60 -33.24
C LEU A 177 -11.86 -24.93 -31.86
N GLN A 178 -12.75 -24.10 -31.30
CA GLN A 178 -13.34 -24.40 -29.99
C GLN A 178 -14.30 -25.60 -30.07
N ILE A 179 -15.02 -25.77 -31.17
CA ILE A 179 -15.85 -26.96 -31.42
C ILE A 179 -14.97 -28.21 -31.46
N GLN A 180 -13.87 -28.18 -32.22
CA GLN A 180 -12.94 -29.30 -32.31
C GLN A 180 -12.30 -29.65 -30.97
N LYS A 181 -12.04 -28.65 -30.11
CA LYS A 181 -11.53 -28.89 -28.74
C LYS A 181 -12.54 -29.56 -27.81
N MET A 182 -13.84 -29.38 -28.04
CA MET A 182 -14.89 -30.07 -27.28
C MET A 182 -15.12 -31.50 -27.76
N ASP A 183 -14.83 -31.80 -29.03
CA ASP A 183 -15.16 -33.08 -29.65
C ASP A 183 -14.11 -34.16 -29.33
N LEU A 184 -14.47 -35.08 -28.44
CA LEU A 184 -13.58 -36.17 -28.04
C LEU A 184 -13.81 -37.47 -28.82
N ARG A 185 -14.76 -37.50 -29.77
CA ARG A 185 -15.07 -38.69 -30.58
C ARG A 185 -13.88 -39.15 -31.43
N THR A 186 -13.01 -38.22 -31.78
CA THR A 186 -11.80 -38.46 -32.60
C THR A 186 -10.50 -38.12 -31.87
N ALA A 187 -10.53 -38.00 -30.54
CA ALA A 187 -9.36 -37.62 -29.75
C ALA A 187 -8.25 -38.67 -29.82
N GLN A 188 -7.01 -38.21 -29.85
CA GLN A 188 -5.81 -39.04 -29.79
C GLN A 188 -5.43 -39.28 -28.34
N MET A 189 -5.06 -40.52 -28.01
CA MET A 189 -4.57 -40.88 -26.68
C MET A 189 -3.03 -40.80 -26.66
N VAL A 190 -2.50 -39.91 -25.82
CA VAL A 190 -1.06 -39.73 -25.64
C VAL A 190 -0.69 -40.09 -24.21
N LYS A 191 0.17 -41.08 -24.03
CA LYS A 191 0.72 -41.44 -22.71
C LYS A 191 1.73 -40.37 -22.28
N LEU A 192 1.47 -39.67 -21.18
CA LEU A 192 2.37 -38.65 -20.63
C LEU A 192 3.39 -39.27 -19.66
N ASP A 193 2.96 -40.23 -18.86
CA ASP A 193 3.77 -41.03 -17.94
C ASP A 193 3.09 -42.39 -17.68
N ASP A 194 3.60 -43.19 -16.73
CA ASP A 194 3.07 -44.53 -16.44
C ASP A 194 1.65 -44.57 -15.87
N THR A 195 1.13 -43.44 -15.38
CA THR A 195 -0.18 -43.34 -14.72
C THR A 195 -1.15 -42.40 -15.43
N THR A 196 -0.69 -41.61 -16.39
CA THR A 196 -1.46 -40.51 -16.98
C THR A 196 -1.57 -40.63 -18.51
N ILE A 197 -2.81 -40.68 -19.01
CA ILE A 197 -3.14 -40.61 -20.44
C ILE A 197 -3.82 -39.28 -20.72
N ALA A 198 -3.27 -38.50 -21.64
CA ALA A 198 -3.90 -37.30 -22.16
C ALA A 198 -4.77 -37.63 -23.37
N LEU A 199 -6.00 -37.12 -23.37
CA LEU A 199 -6.86 -37.10 -24.55
C LEU A 199 -6.68 -35.77 -25.27
N ILE A 200 -6.14 -35.81 -26.48
CA ILE A 200 -5.88 -34.62 -27.29
C ILE A 200 -6.91 -34.58 -28.43
N PRO A 201 -7.82 -33.59 -28.47
CA PRO A 201 -8.78 -33.46 -29.56
C PRO A 201 -8.08 -33.29 -30.92
N THR A 202 -8.67 -33.85 -31.98
CA THR A 202 -8.12 -33.75 -33.33
C THR A 202 -8.52 -32.43 -33.99
N VAL A 203 -7.55 -31.56 -34.25
CA VAL A 203 -7.73 -30.26 -34.92
C VAL A 203 -7.31 -30.35 -36.37
N THR A 204 -8.12 -29.82 -37.29
CA THR A 204 -7.88 -29.91 -38.74
C THR A 204 -8.31 -28.64 -39.49
N GLY A 205 -7.83 -28.46 -40.73
CA GLY A 205 -8.28 -27.39 -41.63
C GLY A 205 -7.72 -26.00 -41.27
N GLU A 206 -8.53 -24.95 -41.38
CA GLU A 206 -8.09 -23.57 -41.12
C GLU A 206 -7.75 -23.32 -39.63
N ALA A 207 -8.36 -24.08 -38.72
CA ALA A 207 -8.07 -24.05 -37.30
C ALA A 207 -6.63 -24.50 -36.97
N GLU A 208 -6.12 -25.52 -37.67
CA GLU A 208 -4.75 -26.03 -37.48
C GLU A 208 -3.70 -24.99 -37.89
N LYS A 209 -3.93 -24.29 -39.01
CA LYS A 209 -3.05 -23.21 -39.49
C LYS A 209 -2.89 -22.10 -38.45
N ARG A 210 -3.96 -21.76 -37.73
CA ARG A 210 -3.94 -20.78 -36.62
C ARG A 210 -3.10 -21.25 -35.44
N ILE A 211 -3.17 -22.53 -35.06
CA ILE A 211 -2.34 -23.09 -33.98
C ILE A 211 -0.85 -22.95 -34.35
N ILE A 212 -0.49 -23.30 -35.58
CA ILE A 212 0.90 -23.21 -36.06
C ILE A 212 1.37 -21.75 -36.04
N GLN A 213 0.53 -20.80 -36.47
CA GLN A 213 0.85 -19.38 -36.42
C GLN A 213 1.05 -18.86 -34.99
N ASN A 214 0.17 -19.24 -34.06
CA ASN A 214 0.29 -18.85 -32.65
C ASN A 214 1.54 -19.44 -32.00
N LYS A 215 1.92 -20.69 -32.32
CA LYS A 215 3.18 -21.29 -31.85
C LYS A 215 4.41 -20.50 -32.32
N LYS A 216 4.40 -20.01 -33.56
CA LYS A 216 5.47 -19.14 -34.08
C LYS A 216 5.52 -17.79 -33.36
N GLN A 217 4.38 -17.19 -33.06
CA GLN A 217 4.31 -15.91 -32.33
C GLN A 217 4.83 -16.00 -30.90
N ARG A 218 4.74 -17.16 -30.23
CA ARG A 218 5.22 -17.38 -28.86
C ARG A 218 6.68 -17.84 -28.75
N GLN A 219 7.42 -17.84 -29.85
CA GLN A 219 8.80 -18.37 -29.87
C GLN A 219 9.73 -17.61 -28.92
N SER A 220 9.61 -16.28 -28.84
CA SER A 220 10.41 -15.45 -27.92
C SER A 220 10.14 -15.77 -26.45
N GLU A 221 8.89 -16.05 -26.08
CA GLU A 221 8.52 -16.45 -24.71
C GLU A 221 9.14 -17.80 -24.34
N ASN A 222 9.13 -18.76 -25.28
CA ASN A 222 9.75 -20.07 -25.09
C ASN A 222 11.27 -19.95 -24.90
N SER A 223 11.93 -19.06 -25.65
CA SER A 223 13.37 -18.81 -25.50
C SER A 223 13.72 -18.26 -24.12
N VAL A 224 12.90 -17.35 -23.56
CA VAL A 224 13.13 -16.81 -22.20
C VAL A 224 12.88 -17.87 -21.14
N ILE A 225 11.83 -18.69 -21.28
CA ILE A 225 11.57 -19.80 -20.36
C ILE A 225 12.75 -20.79 -20.35
N SER A 226 13.30 -21.12 -21.52
CA SER A 226 14.50 -21.95 -21.63
C SER A 226 15.69 -21.30 -20.91
N LEU A 227 15.95 -20.01 -21.15
CA LEU A 227 17.04 -19.29 -20.51
C LEU A 227 16.92 -19.29 -18.98
N ILE A 228 15.72 -19.03 -18.45
CA ILE A 228 15.46 -19.05 -16.99
C ILE A 228 15.71 -20.45 -16.42
N ASN A 229 15.21 -21.49 -17.09
CA ASN A 229 15.39 -22.87 -16.64
C ASN A 229 16.87 -23.29 -16.64
N ASP A 230 17.61 -22.92 -17.68
CA ASP A 230 19.05 -23.20 -17.79
C ASP A 230 19.84 -22.48 -16.68
N CYS A 231 19.51 -21.21 -16.41
CA CYS A 231 20.10 -20.45 -15.30
C CYS A 231 19.80 -21.13 -13.95
N ASN A 232 18.53 -21.45 -13.68
CA ASN A 232 18.11 -22.09 -12.43
C ASN A 232 18.78 -23.46 -12.23
N GLN A 233 18.93 -24.25 -13.31
CA GLN A 233 19.60 -25.54 -13.24
C GLN A 233 21.09 -25.37 -12.91
N LYS A 234 21.78 -24.38 -13.49
CA LYS A 234 23.19 -24.09 -13.17
C LYS A 234 23.34 -23.57 -11.74
N ILE A 235 22.46 -22.69 -11.28
CA ILE A 235 22.45 -22.14 -9.92
C ILE A 235 22.24 -23.26 -8.90
N SER A 236 21.25 -24.14 -9.11
CA SER A 236 20.97 -25.27 -8.19
C SER A 236 22.14 -26.25 -8.05
N LYS A 237 23.02 -26.31 -9.06
CA LYS A 237 24.23 -27.14 -9.06
C LYS A 237 25.48 -26.39 -8.57
N ASN A 238 25.36 -25.13 -8.14
CA ASN A 238 26.46 -24.21 -7.82
C ASN A 238 27.48 -24.07 -8.98
N LYS A 239 27.00 -24.08 -10.22
CA LYS A 239 27.81 -23.98 -11.45
C LYS A 239 27.46 -22.75 -12.29
N PHE A 240 26.85 -21.74 -11.69
CA PHE A 240 26.49 -20.51 -12.38
C PHE A 240 27.63 -19.50 -12.21
N GLU A 241 28.41 -19.29 -13.27
CA GLU A 241 29.58 -18.41 -13.25
C GLU A 241 29.27 -17.03 -13.82
N LEU A 242 30.18 -16.06 -13.61
CA LEU A 242 30.03 -14.70 -14.14
C LEU A 242 29.82 -14.70 -15.66
N ARG A 243 30.53 -15.57 -16.38
CA ARG A 243 30.38 -15.69 -17.84
C ARG A 243 28.97 -16.11 -18.25
N ASP A 244 28.40 -17.11 -17.57
CA ASP A 244 27.01 -17.54 -17.82
C ASP A 244 26.03 -16.39 -17.57
N CYS A 245 26.27 -15.59 -16.53
CA CYS A 245 25.47 -14.42 -16.19
C CYS A 245 25.52 -13.36 -17.30
N LEU A 246 26.72 -12.99 -17.76
CA LEU A 246 26.90 -11.98 -18.81
C LEU A 246 26.31 -12.43 -20.16
N ASP A 247 26.47 -13.70 -20.51
CA ASP A 247 25.87 -14.28 -21.72
C ASP A 247 24.33 -14.25 -21.64
N SER A 248 23.78 -14.52 -20.44
CA SER A 248 22.34 -14.45 -20.18
C SER A 248 21.80 -13.02 -20.27
N ILE A 249 22.52 -12.03 -19.72
CA ILE A 249 22.17 -10.61 -19.82
C ILE A 249 22.12 -10.18 -21.29
N LYS A 250 23.14 -10.54 -22.08
CA LYS A 250 23.21 -10.17 -23.50
C LYS A 250 22.02 -10.73 -24.29
N LEU A 251 21.73 -12.02 -24.12
CA LEU A 251 20.59 -12.65 -24.78
C LEU A 251 19.26 -12.00 -24.37
N LEU A 252 19.09 -11.70 -23.09
CA LEU A 252 17.88 -11.08 -22.58
C LEU A 252 17.67 -9.66 -23.12
N LEU A 253 18.74 -8.88 -23.28
CA LEU A 253 18.67 -7.55 -23.90
C LEU A 253 18.26 -7.61 -25.37
N GLU A 254 18.76 -8.59 -26.13
CA GLU A 254 18.35 -8.83 -27.53
C GLU A 254 16.86 -9.22 -27.63
N ILE A 255 16.39 -10.09 -26.74
CA ILE A 255 14.97 -10.47 -26.68
C ILE A 255 14.10 -9.27 -26.30
N ARG A 256 14.54 -8.50 -25.31
CA ARG A 256 13.86 -7.29 -24.83
C ARG A 256 13.71 -6.25 -25.93
N GLY A 257 14.77 -5.98 -26.71
CA GLY A 257 14.74 -5.01 -27.81
C GLY A 257 13.80 -5.38 -28.96
N ASN A 258 13.52 -6.67 -29.15
CA ASN A 258 12.61 -7.17 -30.19
C ASN A 258 11.18 -7.42 -29.67
N SER A 259 10.90 -7.15 -28.39
CA SER A 259 9.61 -7.42 -27.77
C SER A 259 8.70 -6.19 -27.78
N ILE A 260 7.40 -6.43 -28.01
CA ILE A 260 6.35 -5.41 -27.85
C ILE A 260 6.14 -5.05 -26.36
N THR A 261 6.52 -5.96 -25.44
CA THR A 261 6.38 -5.77 -23.99
C THR A 261 7.73 -5.93 -23.27
N PRO A 262 8.70 -5.00 -23.44
CA PRO A 262 10.04 -5.09 -22.84
C PRO A 262 10.03 -5.23 -21.31
N VAL A 263 9.07 -4.55 -20.67
CA VAL A 263 8.94 -4.47 -19.20
C VAL A 263 8.78 -5.85 -18.54
N LYS A 264 8.29 -6.86 -19.28
CA LYS A 264 8.16 -8.25 -18.83
C LYS A 264 9.50 -8.86 -18.39
N TYR A 265 10.61 -8.34 -18.91
CA TYR A 265 11.94 -8.90 -18.69
C TYR A 265 12.78 -8.10 -17.69
N ASP A 266 12.35 -6.91 -17.28
CA ASP A 266 13.16 -5.99 -16.47
C ASP A 266 13.55 -6.60 -15.12
N LYS A 267 12.62 -7.30 -14.45
CA LYS A 267 12.90 -7.94 -13.15
C LYS A 267 14.04 -8.95 -13.26
N PHE A 268 13.92 -9.88 -14.22
CA PHE A 268 14.94 -10.90 -14.44
C PHE A 268 16.27 -10.30 -14.91
N LEU A 269 16.21 -9.23 -15.72
CA LEU A 269 17.40 -8.50 -16.14
C LEU A 269 18.14 -7.88 -14.95
N VAL A 270 17.42 -7.21 -14.05
CA VAL A 270 18.01 -6.60 -12.85
C VAL A 270 18.55 -7.67 -11.90
N ASP A 271 17.87 -8.81 -11.73
CA ASP A 271 18.37 -9.93 -10.93
C ASP A 271 19.75 -10.43 -11.45
N LEU A 272 19.92 -10.55 -12.77
CA LEU A 272 21.22 -10.90 -13.36
C LEU A 272 22.26 -9.78 -13.20
N ILE A 273 21.86 -8.51 -13.35
CA ILE A 273 22.76 -7.36 -13.14
C ILE A 273 23.27 -7.33 -11.71
N ILE A 274 22.43 -7.63 -10.72
CA ILE A 274 22.84 -7.71 -9.31
C ILE A 274 23.94 -8.76 -9.13
N ILE A 275 23.74 -9.97 -9.65
CA ILE A 275 24.73 -11.05 -9.57
C ILE A 275 26.06 -10.61 -10.21
N ALA A 276 25.99 -9.98 -11.39
CA ALA A 276 27.18 -9.49 -12.08
C ALA A 276 27.92 -8.41 -11.27
N LEU A 277 27.21 -7.37 -10.79
CA LEU A 277 27.80 -6.25 -10.06
C LEU A 277 28.41 -6.66 -8.71
N GLN A 278 27.91 -7.72 -8.09
CA GLN A 278 28.49 -8.29 -6.86
C GLN A 278 29.77 -9.09 -7.11
N SER A 279 30.04 -9.53 -8.34
CA SER A 279 31.27 -10.24 -8.67
C SER A 279 32.49 -9.32 -8.62
N LYS A 280 33.55 -9.80 -7.95
CA LYS A 280 34.86 -9.13 -7.93
C LYS A 280 35.62 -9.27 -9.24
N GLU A 281 35.27 -10.26 -10.06
CA GLU A 281 35.91 -10.54 -11.35
C GLU A 281 35.35 -9.70 -12.51
N LEU A 282 34.26 -8.96 -12.27
CA LEU A 282 33.63 -8.13 -13.30
C LEU A 282 34.53 -6.95 -13.67
N ASP A 283 34.85 -6.85 -14.96
CA ASP A 283 35.67 -5.78 -15.51
C ASP A 283 34.98 -4.41 -15.45
N ASN A 284 35.78 -3.35 -15.42
CA ASN A 284 35.29 -1.98 -15.21
C ASN A 284 34.36 -1.49 -16.34
N ASN A 285 34.60 -1.89 -17.59
CA ASN A 285 33.80 -1.43 -18.75
C ASN A 285 32.41 -2.08 -18.72
N THR A 286 32.36 -3.39 -18.45
CA THR A 286 31.08 -4.08 -18.28
C THR A 286 30.34 -3.56 -17.04
N ARG A 287 31.04 -3.33 -15.93
CA ARG A 287 30.47 -2.72 -14.72
C ARG A 287 29.83 -1.35 -15.01
N GLU A 288 30.52 -0.50 -15.76
CA GLU A 288 30.00 0.80 -16.20
C GLU A 288 28.70 0.65 -17.02
N LYS A 289 28.69 -0.21 -18.03
CA LYS A 289 27.50 -0.44 -18.88
C LYS A 289 26.30 -0.95 -18.09
N LEU A 290 26.51 -1.92 -17.19
CA LEU A 290 25.44 -2.48 -16.37
C LEU A 290 24.91 -1.45 -15.36
N SER A 291 25.79 -0.64 -14.78
CA SER A 291 25.40 0.45 -13.88
C SER A 291 24.60 1.51 -14.62
N GLN A 292 25.04 1.94 -15.80
CA GLN A 292 24.33 2.91 -16.63
C GLN A 292 22.92 2.43 -16.98
N LEU A 293 22.77 1.17 -17.40
CA LEU A 293 21.46 0.60 -17.74
C LEU A 293 20.50 0.68 -16.55
N TRP A 294 20.98 0.36 -15.34
CA TRP A 294 20.15 0.42 -14.15
C TRP A 294 19.82 1.86 -13.74
N ILE A 295 20.78 2.79 -13.82
CA ILE A 295 20.57 4.22 -13.59
C ILE A 295 19.48 4.76 -14.53
N ASP A 296 19.57 4.45 -15.83
CA ASP A 296 18.60 4.86 -16.85
C ASP A 296 17.21 4.27 -16.56
N GLY A 297 17.18 3.01 -16.13
CA GLY A 297 15.96 2.33 -15.67
C GLY A 297 15.27 3.08 -14.52
N ILE A 298 16.01 3.50 -13.49
CA ILE A 298 15.44 4.26 -12.37
C ILE A 298 15.05 5.68 -12.82
N ARG A 299 15.88 6.36 -13.62
CA ARG A 299 15.58 7.70 -14.16
C ARG A 299 14.32 7.72 -15.01
N SER A 300 13.98 6.61 -15.66
CA SER A 300 12.74 6.48 -16.44
C SER A 300 11.48 6.76 -15.62
N TYR A 301 11.49 6.53 -14.30
CA TYR A 301 10.34 6.85 -13.44
C TYR A 301 10.06 8.34 -13.33
N PHE A 302 11.09 9.20 -13.39
CA PHE A 302 10.94 10.65 -13.33
C PHE A 302 10.26 11.21 -14.59
N SER A 303 10.32 10.48 -15.70
CA SER A 303 9.63 10.83 -16.96
C SER A 303 8.32 10.06 -17.17
N GLY A 304 7.82 9.34 -16.15
CA GLY A 304 6.56 8.60 -16.20
C GLY A 304 6.63 7.25 -16.92
N GLN A 305 7.82 6.73 -17.19
CA GLN A 305 8.01 5.39 -17.75
C GLN A 305 8.06 4.33 -16.64
N CYS A 306 8.24 3.06 -17.04
CA CYS A 306 8.17 1.90 -16.15
C CYS A 306 9.39 1.00 -16.32
N PHE A 307 9.99 0.58 -15.19
CA PHE A 307 11.14 -0.30 -15.14
C PHE A 307 11.09 -1.23 -13.92
N ILE A 308 10.52 -2.43 -14.05
CA ILE A 308 10.10 -3.20 -12.86
C ILE A 308 11.22 -4.07 -12.28
N PHE A 309 11.51 -3.90 -10.99
CA PHE A 309 12.45 -4.74 -10.21
C PHE A 309 12.15 -4.67 -8.70
N GLU A 310 12.89 -5.42 -7.88
CA GLU A 310 12.77 -5.34 -6.42
C GLU A 310 13.60 -4.17 -5.86
N TYR A 311 12.94 -3.09 -5.43
CA TYR A 311 13.57 -1.81 -5.06
C TYR A 311 14.62 -1.88 -3.95
N ARG A 312 14.52 -2.86 -3.05
CA ARG A 312 15.52 -3.07 -1.98
C ARG A 312 16.92 -3.26 -2.51
N TYR A 313 17.05 -3.79 -3.73
CA TYR A 313 18.35 -4.04 -4.34
C TYR A 313 19.01 -2.78 -4.92
N CYS A 314 18.35 -1.61 -4.92
CA CYS A 314 19.00 -0.35 -5.26
C CYS A 314 20.28 -0.09 -4.45
N GLN A 315 20.38 -0.64 -3.24
CA GLN A 315 21.61 -0.59 -2.43
C GLN A 315 22.84 -1.16 -3.16
N VAL A 316 22.65 -2.19 -4.00
CA VAL A 316 23.74 -2.76 -4.82
C VAL A 316 24.24 -1.75 -5.86
N LEU A 317 23.32 -1.03 -6.50
CA LEU A 317 23.67 0.07 -7.42
C LEU A 317 24.37 1.20 -6.66
N PHE A 318 23.82 1.63 -5.53
CA PHE A 318 24.37 2.73 -4.74
C PHE A 318 25.77 2.43 -4.24
N SER A 319 26.03 1.19 -3.79
CA SER A 319 27.37 0.74 -3.37
C SER A 319 28.43 0.80 -4.48
N GLN A 320 28.05 0.95 -5.76
CA GLN A 320 29.03 1.07 -6.83
C GLN A 320 29.91 2.34 -6.70
N ILE A 321 29.49 3.36 -5.94
CA ILE A 321 30.34 4.53 -5.66
C ILE A 321 31.64 4.15 -4.91
N GLU A 322 31.61 3.08 -4.13
CA GLU A 322 32.74 2.53 -3.37
C GLU A 322 33.61 1.59 -4.21
N THR A 323 33.19 1.23 -5.42
CA THR A 323 33.92 0.31 -6.31
C THR A 323 34.87 1.05 -7.26
N ASN A 324 35.61 0.30 -8.08
CA ASN A 324 36.53 0.83 -9.09
C ASN A 324 35.84 1.28 -10.40
N VAL A 325 34.52 1.52 -10.39
CA VAL A 325 33.80 2.08 -11.55
C VAL A 325 34.29 3.51 -11.86
N CYS A 326 34.13 3.94 -13.11
CA CYS A 326 34.58 5.27 -13.56
C CYS A 326 33.85 6.42 -12.83
N SER A 327 34.50 7.59 -12.74
CA SER A 327 33.98 8.75 -12.00
C SER A 327 32.61 9.21 -12.51
N SER A 328 32.39 9.18 -13.83
CA SER A 328 31.11 9.53 -14.45
C SER A 328 29.93 8.73 -13.88
N ILE A 329 30.08 7.41 -13.71
CA ILE A 329 29.03 6.58 -13.11
C ILE A 329 28.84 6.91 -11.63
N LYS A 330 29.93 7.15 -10.88
CA LYS A 330 29.84 7.55 -9.47
C LYS A 330 29.07 8.85 -9.33
N GLU A 331 29.38 9.84 -10.14
CA GLU A 331 28.71 11.14 -10.19
C GLU A 331 27.24 11.01 -10.54
N GLN A 332 26.89 10.17 -11.53
CA GLN A 332 25.50 9.88 -11.88
C GLN A 332 24.72 9.20 -10.76
N ILE A 333 25.33 8.25 -10.03
CA ILE A 333 24.70 7.62 -8.85
C ILE A 333 24.50 8.66 -7.74
N LYS A 334 25.50 9.50 -7.48
CA LYS A 334 25.41 10.58 -6.49
C LYS A 334 24.27 11.55 -6.82
N LEU A 335 24.16 11.97 -8.08
CA LEU A 335 23.06 12.80 -8.57
C LEU A 335 21.72 12.10 -8.44
N LEU A 336 21.63 10.83 -8.83
CA LEU A 336 20.39 10.05 -8.71
C LEU A 336 19.88 10.02 -7.27
N ILE A 337 20.77 9.82 -6.29
CA ILE A 337 20.41 9.83 -4.87
C ILE A 337 19.96 11.21 -4.41
N LEU A 338 20.62 12.28 -4.85
CA LEU A 338 20.19 13.64 -4.57
C LEU A 338 18.79 13.94 -5.14
N ASP A 339 18.54 13.56 -6.39
CA ASP A 339 17.25 13.73 -7.08
C ASP A 339 16.14 12.93 -6.38
N LEU A 340 16.45 11.72 -5.90
CA LEU A 340 15.52 10.90 -5.11
C LEU A 340 15.14 11.56 -3.77
N ILE A 341 16.09 12.22 -3.11
CA ILE A 341 15.87 12.88 -1.82
C ILE A 341 15.07 14.18 -2.01
N LEU A 342 15.34 14.92 -3.07
CA LEU A 342 14.66 16.20 -3.38
C LEU A 342 13.34 16.03 -4.15
N TYR A 343 12.85 14.80 -4.32
CA TYR A 343 11.67 14.53 -5.13
C TYR A 343 10.39 15.05 -4.46
N GLU A 344 9.69 15.99 -5.11
CA GLU A 344 8.44 16.59 -4.63
C GLU A 344 7.18 16.04 -5.34
N GLY A 345 7.27 14.87 -5.97
CA GLY A 345 6.16 14.28 -6.73
C GLY A 345 5.42 13.14 -6.01
N GLY A 346 4.26 12.76 -6.56
CA GLY A 346 3.40 11.72 -5.99
C GLY A 346 3.71 10.28 -6.42
N ASN A 347 4.82 10.03 -7.13
CA ASN A 347 5.16 8.70 -7.60
C ASN A 347 5.67 7.81 -6.45
N GLY A 348 4.81 6.90 -5.98
CA GLY A 348 5.13 6.04 -4.83
C GLY A 348 6.29 5.09 -5.05
N VAL A 349 6.67 4.80 -6.30
CA VAL A 349 7.88 4.02 -6.61
C VAL A 349 9.14 4.83 -6.33
N ILE A 350 9.16 6.10 -6.72
CA ILE A 350 10.29 7.00 -6.48
C ILE A 350 10.48 7.20 -4.98
N ILE A 351 9.38 7.44 -4.25
CA ILE A 351 9.37 7.54 -2.78
C ILE A 351 9.97 6.29 -2.14
N GLU A 352 9.61 5.11 -2.63
CA GLU A 352 10.10 3.86 -2.06
C GLU A 352 11.57 3.56 -2.39
N ILE A 353 12.05 3.96 -3.57
CA ILE A 353 13.48 3.95 -3.89
C ILE A 353 14.25 4.96 -3.02
N ALA A 354 13.70 6.16 -2.80
CA ALA A 354 14.27 7.18 -1.94
C ALA A 354 14.43 6.68 -0.49
N ARG A 355 13.49 5.87 0.01
CA ARG A 355 13.63 5.19 1.31
C ARG A 355 14.88 4.32 1.39
N TYR A 356 15.17 3.54 0.34
CA TYR A 356 16.40 2.73 0.28
C TYR A 356 17.66 3.58 0.09
N ALA A 357 17.57 4.72 -0.59
CA ALA A 357 18.68 5.68 -0.70
C ALA A 357 19.02 6.28 0.67
N LYS A 358 18.02 6.71 1.44
CA LYS A 358 18.21 7.19 2.83
C LYS A 358 18.82 6.11 3.73
N LEU A 359 18.38 4.86 3.61
CA LEU A 359 18.97 3.73 4.35
C LEU A 359 20.44 3.50 3.98
N TYR A 360 20.79 3.64 2.70
CA TYR A 360 22.17 3.53 2.25
C TYR A 360 23.03 4.67 2.83
N LEU A 361 22.56 5.92 2.78
CA LEU A 361 23.29 7.08 3.30
C LEU A 361 23.55 7.01 4.81
N ARG A 362 22.64 6.43 5.59
CA ARG A 362 22.86 6.21 7.04
C ARG A 362 24.10 5.37 7.35
N ASN A 363 24.48 4.48 6.43
CA ASN A 363 25.67 3.64 6.58
C ASN A 363 26.92 4.25 5.92
N ASN A 364 26.79 5.41 5.28
CA ASN A 364 27.87 6.12 4.59
C ASN A 364 27.83 7.61 4.99
N GLU A 365 28.34 7.90 6.19
CA GLU A 365 28.27 9.23 6.79
C GLU A 365 28.96 10.31 5.93
N GLU A 366 30.09 9.98 5.32
CA GLU A 366 30.81 10.90 4.43
C GLU A 366 29.92 11.35 3.27
N PHE A 367 29.23 10.40 2.63
CA PHE A 367 28.34 10.72 1.53
C PHE A 367 27.05 11.38 1.99
N ALA A 368 26.49 10.98 3.14
CA ALA A 368 25.36 11.68 3.75
C ALA A 368 25.70 13.15 4.07
N ARG A 369 26.94 13.43 4.48
CA ARG A 369 27.45 14.79 4.71
C ARG A 369 27.57 15.58 3.40
N ALA A 370 28.06 14.96 2.34
CA ALA A 370 28.11 15.58 1.01
C ALA A 370 26.70 16.00 0.56
N ILE A 371 25.72 15.08 0.65
CA ILE A 371 24.30 15.37 0.33
C ILE A 371 23.77 16.50 1.21
N PHE A 372 24.00 16.43 2.53
CA PHE A 372 23.58 17.47 3.47
C PHE A 372 24.12 18.84 3.05
N ASN A 373 25.43 18.96 2.81
CA ASN A 373 26.08 20.21 2.42
C ASN A 373 25.53 20.74 1.09
N THR A 374 25.31 19.85 0.10
CA THR A 374 24.73 20.22 -1.19
C THR A 374 23.32 20.79 -1.03
N ILE A 375 22.43 20.12 -0.27
CA ILE A 375 21.06 20.62 -0.04
C ILE A 375 21.10 21.94 0.74
N PHE A 376 22.01 22.09 1.70
CA PHE A 376 22.20 23.34 2.44
C PHE A 376 22.57 24.51 1.53
N LYS A 377 23.51 24.28 0.59
CA LYS A 377 23.91 25.30 -0.39
C LYS A 377 22.82 25.57 -1.43
N PHE A 378 22.01 24.58 -1.80
CA PHE A 378 20.80 24.83 -2.59
C PHE A 378 19.81 25.72 -1.85
N ALA A 379 19.62 25.53 -0.55
CA ALA A 379 18.76 26.39 0.25
C ALA A 379 19.27 27.85 0.30
N GLU A 380 20.59 28.04 0.34
CA GLU A 380 21.21 29.37 0.28
C GLU A 380 21.01 30.05 -1.09
N ASP A 381 21.28 29.31 -2.18
CA ASP A 381 21.09 29.80 -3.56
C ASP A 381 19.62 30.18 -3.82
N GLU A 382 18.69 29.34 -3.36
CA GLU A 382 17.25 29.60 -3.46
C GLU A 382 16.86 30.86 -2.67
N MET A 383 17.35 31.04 -1.43
CA MET A 383 17.07 32.26 -0.66
C MET A 383 17.65 33.51 -1.32
N ASN A 384 18.83 33.42 -1.92
CA ASN A 384 19.43 34.52 -2.69
C ASN A 384 18.59 34.88 -3.92
N HIS A 385 18.02 33.88 -4.60
CA HIS A 385 17.04 34.10 -5.68
C HIS A 385 15.79 34.82 -5.16
N GLN A 386 15.23 34.40 -4.01
CA GLN A 386 14.06 35.06 -3.43
C GLN A 386 14.36 36.51 -3.02
N LYS A 387 15.54 36.79 -2.44
CA LYS A 387 16.00 38.15 -2.12
C LYS A 387 16.16 38.99 -3.38
N PHE A 388 16.70 38.43 -4.46
CA PHE A 388 16.84 39.10 -5.75
C PHE A 388 15.46 39.47 -6.35
N ASN A 389 14.52 38.53 -6.36
CA ASN A 389 13.17 38.76 -6.85
C ASN A 389 12.44 39.83 -6.04
N ALA A 390 12.56 39.81 -4.72
CA ALA A 390 12.00 40.82 -3.83
C ALA A 390 12.57 42.22 -4.11
N GLN A 391 13.89 42.33 -4.30
CA GLN A 391 14.53 43.59 -4.65
C GLN A 391 14.01 44.13 -5.98
N TYR A 392 13.86 43.27 -7.00
CA TYR A 392 13.30 43.67 -8.28
C TYR A 392 11.87 44.22 -8.14
N ILE A 393 10.96 43.52 -7.44
CA ILE A 393 9.59 44.00 -7.21
C ILE A 393 9.60 45.35 -6.50
N SER A 394 10.41 45.48 -5.43
CA SER A 394 10.48 46.73 -4.66
C SER A 394 10.90 47.94 -5.51
N LYS A 395 11.72 47.72 -6.54
CA LYS A 395 12.27 48.77 -7.40
C LYS A 395 11.38 49.10 -8.59
N TYR A 396 10.82 48.09 -9.24
CA TYR A 396 10.10 48.26 -10.52
C TYR A 396 8.58 48.15 -10.39
N ARG A 397 8.09 47.66 -9.24
CA ARG A 397 6.66 47.46 -8.95
C ARG A 397 6.31 47.89 -7.52
N PRO A 398 6.55 49.15 -7.15
CA PRO A 398 6.32 49.64 -5.79
C PRO A 398 4.85 49.55 -5.36
N GLU A 399 3.93 49.50 -6.33
CA GLU A 399 2.48 49.34 -6.12
C GLU A 399 2.13 48.06 -5.35
N GLU A 400 2.93 46.99 -5.50
CA GLU A 400 2.69 45.69 -4.88
C GLU A 400 2.98 45.66 -3.37
N LYS A 401 3.67 46.70 -2.83
CA LYS A 401 3.94 46.90 -1.39
C LYS A 401 4.47 45.67 -0.65
N ILE A 402 5.28 44.84 -1.30
CA ILE A 402 5.85 43.63 -0.70
C ILE A 402 6.96 44.01 0.28
N LYS A 403 6.78 43.65 1.56
CA LYS A 403 7.85 43.68 2.57
C LYS A 403 8.40 42.27 2.73
N PHE A 404 9.49 41.98 2.02
CA PHE A 404 10.13 40.67 2.08
C PHE A 404 10.78 40.42 3.44
N ILE A 405 10.36 39.33 4.09
CA ILE A 405 11.01 38.78 5.27
C ILE A 405 11.27 37.29 4.97
N PRO A 406 12.53 36.80 5.04
CA PRO A 406 12.89 35.43 4.72
C PRO A 406 11.97 34.39 5.39
N ASN A 407 11.58 33.36 4.65
CA ASN A 407 10.79 32.23 5.15
C ASN A 407 9.39 32.57 5.71
N THR A 408 8.89 33.80 5.57
CA THR A 408 7.58 34.21 6.13
C THR A 408 6.46 34.35 5.09
N GLN A 409 6.78 34.13 3.82
CA GLN A 409 5.86 34.30 2.71
C GLN A 409 6.11 33.23 1.64
N PRO A 410 5.11 32.93 0.79
CA PRO A 410 5.28 32.02 -0.33
C PRO A 410 6.42 32.46 -1.25
N LYS A 411 7.02 31.50 -1.96
CA LYS A 411 8.07 31.78 -2.95
C LYS A 411 7.54 32.76 -4.00
N LEU A 412 8.38 33.72 -4.40
CA LEU A 412 8.07 34.73 -5.41
C LEU A 412 8.17 34.13 -6.82
N LEU A 413 7.27 33.19 -7.11
CA LEU A 413 7.20 32.45 -8.37
C LEU A 413 6.77 33.37 -9.52
N GLY A 414 7.35 33.16 -10.70
CA GLY A 414 7.00 33.89 -11.94
C GLY A 414 7.64 35.28 -12.09
N ILE A 415 8.37 35.77 -11.08
CA ILE A 415 9.06 37.06 -11.15
C ILE A 415 10.14 37.07 -12.23
N ASP A 416 10.89 35.98 -12.39
CA ASP A 416 11.86 35.84 -13.49
C ASP A 416 11.22 36.07 -14.87
N SER A 417 9.96 35.64 -15.06
CA SER A 417 9.22 35.87 -16.31
C SER A 417 8.85 37.34 -16.51
N TYR A 418 8.63 38.10 -15.44
CA TYR A 418 8.46 39.55 -15.53
C TYR A 418 9.78 40.26 -15.84
N ILE A 419 10.87 39.87 -15.17
CA ILE A 419 12.21 40.40 -15.42
C ILE A 419 12.60 40.20 -16.89
N GLU A 420 12.34 39.01 -17.44
CA GLU A 420 12.61 38.70 -18.84
C GLU A 420 11.77 39.53 -19.81
N LYS A 421 10.48 39.76 -19.52
CA LYS A 421 9.62 40.65 -20.32
C LYS A 421 10.12 42.09 -20.31
N ASP A 422 10.68 42.52 -19.19
CA ASP A 422 11.29 43.85 -19.03
C ASP A 422 12.73 43.91 -19.58
N SER A 423 13.20 42.86 -20.25
CA SER A 423 14.57 42.72 -20.80
C SER A 423 15.67 42.85 -19.73
N GLY A 424 15.36 42.53 -18.48
CA GLY A 424 16.32 42.46 -17.38
C GLY A 424 17.06 41.12 -17.33
N GLU A 425 18.17 41.09 -16.60
CA GLU A 425 18.90 39.85 -16.32
C GLU A 425 18.24 39.10 -15.16
N LYS A 426 17.86 37.84 -15.40
CA LYS A 426 17.34 36.93 -14.38
C LYS A 426 18.45 36.52 -13.40
N TYR A 427 18.05 36.08 -12.21
CA TYR A 427 18.98 35.45 -11.29
C TYR A 427 19.64 34.24 -11.95
N LYS A 428 20.96 34.10 -11.81
CA LYS A 428 21.71 32.94 -12.29
C LYS A 428 21.97 32.01 -11.12
N SER A 429 21.23 30.91 -11.09
CA SER A 429 21.39 29.87 -10.07
C SER A 429 22.78 29.22 -10.17
N GLN A 430 23.35 28.89 -9.01
CA GLN A 430 24.66 28.25 -8.88
C GLN A 430 24.56 26.73 -8.68
N LYS A 431 23.44 26.11 -9.08
CA LYS A 431 23.15 24.70 -8.79
C LYS A 431 24.22 23.75 -9.32
N ASP A 432 24.68 23.95 -10.55
CA ASP A 432 25.68 23.07 -11.16
C ASP A 432 27.05 23.20 -10.47
N GLU A 433 27.45 24.43 -10.12
CA GLU A 433 28.67 24.69 -9.36
C GLU A 433 28.61 24.07 -7.96
N ILE A 434 27.46 24.19 -7.28
CA ILE A 434 27.22 23.60 -5.96
C ILE A 434 27.30 22.07 -6.02
N ILE A 435 26.75 21.43 -7.06
CA ILE A 435 26.86 19.98 -7.27
C ILE A 435 28.32 19.58 -7.41
N ILE A 436 29.08 20.25 -8.26
CA ILE A 436 30.49 19.93 -8.49
C ILE A 436 31.31 20.09 -7.20
N GLU A 437 31.10 21.18 -6.47
CA GLU A 437 31.88 21.51 -5.27
C GLU A 437 31.51 20.64 -4.07
N TYR A 438 30.22 20.48 -3.76
CA TYR A 438 29.78 19.84 -2.52
C TYR A 438 29.41 18.37 -2.69
N LEU A 439 28.81 17.97 -3.82
CA LEU A 439 28.40 16.57 -4.04
C LEU A 439 29.55 15.73 -4.59
N PHE A 440 30.21 16.22 -5.64
CA PHE A 440 31.27 15.48 -6.31
C PHE A 440 32.59 15.58 -5.58
N SER A 441 33.01 16.80 -5.23
CA SER A 441 34.30 17.07 -4.57
C SER A 441 34.27 16.93 -3.03
N ASN A 442 33.07 16.77 -2.44
CA ASN A 442 32.88 16.60 -1.00
C ASN A 442 33.49 17.73 -0.16
N THR A 443 33.31 18.98 -0.61
CA THR A 443 33.81 20.15 0.12
C THR A 443 33.11 20.29 1.48
N LYS A 444 33.89 20.57 2.53
CA LYS A 444 33.36 20.80 3.88
C LYS A 444 32.64 22.15 3.94
N LEU A 445 31.49 22.16 4.62
CA LEU A 445 30.71 23.37 4.88
C LEU A 445 30.88 23.78 6.35
N ASP A 446 31.20 25.06 6.59
CA ASP A 446 31.25 25.63 7.94
C ASP A 446 29.89 26.28 8.28
N LEU A 447 29.26 25.79 9.35
CA LEU A 447 27.94 26.23 9.81
C LEU A 447 27.98 26.82 11.24
N LEU A 448 29.16 27.20 11.74
CA LEU A 448 29.32 27.79 13.08
C LEU A 448 28.43 29.04 13.29
N ASN A 449 28.33 29.89 12.26
CA ASN A 449 27.51 31.11 12.27
C ASN A 449 26.19 30.96 11.50
N PHE A 450 25.58 29.77 11.55
CA PHE A 450 24.33 29.50 10.82
C PHE A 450 23.18 30.42 11.27
N ASP A 451 22.67 31.18 10.29
CA ASP A 451 21.51 32.06 10.37
C ASP A 451 20.46 31.62 9.33
N ILE A 452 19.27 31.26 9.81
CA ILE A 452 18.20 30.67 9.00
C ILE A 452 17.62 31.63 7.96
N ASP A 453 17.76 32.94 8.17
CA ASP A 453 17.26 33.97 7.24
C ASP A 453 18.06 34.03 5.92
N ASN A 454 19.18 33.30 5.85
CA ASN A 454 19.99 33.15 4.65
C ASN A 454 19.67 31.88 3.85
N TYR A 455 18.72 31.05 4.30
CA TYR A 455 18.43 29.75 3.69
C TYR A 455 16.92 29.53 3.55
N ASP A 456 16.53 28.95 2.41
CA ASP A 456 15.15 28.55 2.12
C ASP A 456 14.71 27.38 3.01
N ILE A 457 13.73 27.62 3.88
CA ILE A 457 13.27 26.64 4.86
C ILE A 457 12.70 25.38 4.20
N THR A 458 12.02 25.53 3.06
CA THR A 458 11.43 24.43 2.29
C THR A 458 12.51 23.45 1.85
N THR A 459 13.61 23.96 1.29
CA THR A 459 14.76 23.15 0.88
C THR A 459 15.49 22.52 2.09
N LEU A 460 15.61 23.27 3.20
CA LEU A 460 16.26 22.76 4.42
C LEU A 460 15.53 21.55 5.04
N CYS A 461 14.21 21.43 4.88
CA CYS A 461 13.47 20.26 5.37
C CYS A 461 14.01 18.94 4.79
N TYR A 462 14.45 18.92 3.52
CA TYR A 462 15.05 17.74 2.89
C TYR A 462 16.45 17.41 3.45
N ALA A 463 17.20 18.43 3.92
CA ALA A 463 18.50 18.23 4.53
C ALA A 463 18.40 17.49 5.88
N ILE A 464 17.26 17.59 6.58
CA ILE A 464 17.08 16.92 7.87
C ILE A 464 17.07 15.39 7.71
N ASN A 465 16.40 14.86 6.68
CA ASN A 465 16.25 13.42 6.48
C ASN A 465 17.20 12.84 5.41
N CYS A 466 18.40 13.42 5.27
CA CYS A 466 19.36 13.00 4.24
C CYS A 466 20.32 11.86 4.68
N GLY A 467 20.07 11.25 5.85
CA GLY A 467 20.86 10.12 6.36
C GLY A 467 21.77 10.41 7.56
N LEU A 468 21.93 11.69 7.95
CA LEU A 468 22.65 12.06 9.17
C LEU A 468 21.87 11.68 10.45
N SER A 469 22.61 11.58 11.56
CA SER A 469 22.12 11.16 12.89
C SER A 469 22.20 12.30 13.91
N LEU A 470 21.28 12.30 14.88
CA LEU A 470 21.31 13.26 16.00
C LEU A 470 22.47 13.07 16.98
N ASP A 471 23.27 12.00 16.83
CA ASP A 471 24.51 11.83 17.60
C ASP A 471 25.56 12.92 17.28
N ASP A 472 25.46 13.55 16.11
CA ASP A 472 26.23 14.76 15.78
C ASP A 472 25.57 16.00 16.40
N ASN A 473 26.21 16.54 17.44
CA ASN A 473 25.72 17.71 18.17
C ASN A 473 25.55 18.95 17.28
N ASN A 474 26.42 19.17 16.30
CA ASN A 474 26.30 20.33 15.40
C ASN A 474 25.05 20.18 14.52
N PHE A 475 24.81 18.97 14.01
CA PHE A 475 23.61 18.66 13.26
C PHE A 475 22.34 18.80 14.12
N ALA A 476 22.34 18.30 15.35
CA ALA A 476 21.21 18.45 16.28
C ALA A 476 20.85 19.93 16.55
N ILE A 477 21.86 20.80 16.71
CA ILE A 477 21.66 22.25 16.87
C ILE A 477 21.00 22.86 15.63
N ILE A 478 21.43 22.45 14.43
CA ILE A 478 20.86 22.92 13.16
C ILE A 478 19.41 22.46 13.02
N VAL A 479 19.12 21.17 13.27
CA VAL A 479 17.76 20.62 13.24
C VAL A 479 16.85 21.39 14.21
N LYS A 480 17.34 21.70 15.42
CA LYS A 480 16.60 22.51 16.40
C LYS A 480 16.25 23.88 15.85
N LYS A 481 17.20 24.59 15.23
CA LYS A 481 16.97 25.90 14.61
C LYS A 481 15.96 25.84 13.44
N ILE A 482 16.06 24.84 12.57
CA ILE A 482 15.11 24.65 11.46
C ILE A 482 13.70 24.43 12.01
N PHE A 483 13.56 23.54 13.00
CA PHE A 483 12.28 23.27 13.65
C PHE A 483 11.66 24.51 14.30
N ARG A 484 12.46 25.36 14.97
CA ARG A 484 11.98 26.65 15.50
C ARG A 484 11.44 27.57 14.42
N SER A 485 12.09 27.60 13.26
CA SER A 485 11.63 28.41 12.13
C SER A 485 10.29 27.88 11.59
N MET A 486 10.10 26.56 11.53
CA MET A 486 8.80 25.98 11.13
C MET A 486 7.65 26.43 12.04
N ILE A 487 7.88 26.47 13.37
CA ILE A 487 6.89 27.00 14.33
C ILE A 487 6.55 28.46 14.02
N ASN A 488 7.56 29.28 13.72
CA ASN A 488 7.34 30.69 13.34
C ASN A 488 6.55 30.82 12.04
N VAL A 489 6.80 29.97 11.04
CA VAL A 489 6.02 29.94 9.78
C VAL A 489 4.54 29.72 10.07
N TRP A 490 4.22 28.69 10.85
CA TRP A 490 2.82 28.41 11.22
C TRP A 490 2.20 29.56 12.01
N LYS A 491 2.95 30.16 12.94
CA LYS A 491 2.43 31.31 13.69
C LYS A 491 2.10 32.51 12.81
N ILE A 492 2.98 32.85 11.89
CA ILE A 492 2.79 34.01 10.99
C ILE A 492 1.60 33.79 10.06
N THR A 493 1.40 32.55 9.61
CA THR A 493 0.34 32.17 8.68
C THR A 493 -0.97 31.73 9.35
N GLU A 494 -1.03 31.77 10.68
CA GLU A 494 -2.20 31.34 11.48
C GLU A 494 -3.50 32.01 11.02
N ARG A 495 -3.46 33.29 10.65
CA ARG A 495 -4.67 34.05 10.24
C ARG A 495 -5.07 33.83 8.79
N THR A 496 -4.10 33.51 7.93
CA THR A 496 -4.30 33.34 6.49
C THR A 496 -4.53 31.89 6.09
N HIS A 497 -4.18 30.94 6.97
CA HIS A 497 -4.33 29.49 6.76
C HIS A 497 -3.61 28.98 5.50
N ASN A 498 -2.53 29.68 5.13
CA ASN A 498 -1.76 29.45 3.90
C ASN A 498 -0.33 28.97 4.18
N SER A 499 -0.09 28.36 5.34
CA SER A 499 1.22 27.79 5.68
C SER A 499 1.72 26.78 4.65
N HIS A 500 0.79 26.09 3.97
CA HIS A 500 1.06 25.11 2.93
C HIS A 500 1.71 25.70 1.67
N ASP A 501 1.58 27.02 1.46
CA ASP A 501 2.26 27.74 0.37
C ASP A 501 3.75 27.99 0.67
N ILE A 502 4.18 27.78 1.92
CA ILE A 502 5.57 27.91 2.38
C ILE A 502 6.13 26.51 2.71
N LEU A 503 5.45 25.79 3.59
CA LEU A 503 5.78 24.43 4.03
C LEU A 503 4.72 23.45 3.52
N GLY A 504 4.99 22.85 2.37
CA GLY A 504 4.12 21.86 1.75
C GLY A 504 4.15 20.49 2.44
N VAL A 505 3.28 19.60 2.00
CA VAL A 505 3.09 18.27 2.62
C VAL A 505 4.38 17.42 2.58
N TYR A 506 5.14 17.47 1.47
CA TYR A 506 6.36 16.68 1.32
C TYR A 506 7.44 17.10 2.31
N GLN A 507 7.65 18.41 2.47
CA GLN A 507 8.66 18.94 3.40
C GLN A 507 8.30 18.61 4.85
N LEU A 508 7.02 18.71 5.22
CA LEU A 508 6.55 18.32 6.55
C LEU A 508 6.75 16.83 6.80
N PHE A 509 6.47 15.99 5.80
CA PHE A 509 6.67 14.55 5.90
C PHE A 509 8.15 14.19 6.14
N GLU A 510 9.09 14.88 5.48
CA GLU A 510 10.53 14.62 5.68
C GLU A 510 10.99 14.87 7.11
N VAL A 511 10.59 16.00 7.69
CA VAL A 511 10.94 16.33 9.08
C VAL A 511 10.23 15.41 10.07
N MET A 512 8.96 15.09 9.81
CA MET A 512 8.18 14.15 10.62
C MET A 512 8.80 12.74 10.62
N ASP A 513 9.08 12.16 9.45
CA ASP A 513 9.69 10.83 9.28
C ASP A 513 11.06 10.76 9.98
N PHE A 514 11.86 11.82 9.88
CA PHE A 514 13.11 11.93 10.62
C PHE A 514 12.92 11.87 12.13
N PHE A 515 12.04 12.70 12.70
CA PHE A 515 11.81 12.70 14.15
C PHE A 515 11.22 11.38 14.64
N GLN A 516 10.27 10.79 13.90
CA GLN A 516 9.71 9.48 14.22
C GLN A 516 10.79 8.41 14.29
N ARG A 517 11.67 8.37 13.29
CA ARG A 517 12.81 7.45 13.25
C ARG A 517 13.74 7.64 14.44
N GLU A 518 14.19 8.87 14.69
CA GLU A 518 15.16 9.14 15.76
C GLU A 518 14.53 8.92 17.15
N LEU A 519 13.23 9.18 17.31
CA LEU A 519 12.51 8.99 18.57
C LEU A 519 12.56 7.55 19.07
N VAL A 520 12.43 6.56 18.17
CA VAL A 520 12.38 5.13 18.52
C VAL A 520 13.73 4.42 18.35
N ALA A 521 14.77 5.12 17.89
CA ALA A 521 16.05 4.50 17.55
C ALA A 521 16.89 4.08 18.78
N SER A 522 16.97 4.91 19.82
CA SER A 522 17.66 4.62 21.09
C SER A 522 17.27 5.63 22.17
N GLU A 523 17.48 5.29 23.44
CA GLU A 523 17.17 6.17 24.59
C GLU A 523 17.89 7.54 24.50
N THR A 524 19.16 7.54 24.09
CA THR A 524 19.93 8.77 23.86
C THR A 524 19.26 9.65 22.81
N LYS A 525 18.85 9.06 21.67
CA LYS A 525 18.20 9.78 20.58
C LYS A 525 16.80 10.26 20.95
N THR A 526 16.02 9.45 21.67
CA THR A 526 14.75 9.86 22.27
C THR A 526 14.93 11.14 23.08
N SER A 527 15.95 11.18 23.94
CA SER A 527 16.24 12.34 24.79
C SER A 527 16.57 13.59 23.96
N ILE A 528 17.35 13.45 22.88
CA ILE A 528 17.68 14.57 21.99
C ILE A 528 16.44 15.06 21.24
N VAL A 529 15.60 14.15 20.73
CA VAL A 529 14.33 14.51 20.06
C VAL A 529 13.42 15.27 21.02
N LEU A 530 13.24 14.77 22.24
CA LEU A 530 12.43 15.45 23.26
C LEU A 530 13.03 16.80 23.67
N ASP A 531 14.37 16.95 23.73
CA ASP A 531 14.99 18.26 23.97
C ASP A 531 14.71 19.27 22.85
N ILE A 532 14.83 18.83 21.59
CA ILE A 532 14.53 19.67 20.42
C ILE A 532 13.06 20.13 20.46
N LEU A 533 12.15 19.21 20.75
CA LEU A 533 10.71 19.44 20.72
C LEU A 533 10.17 20.16 21.96
N PHE A 534 10.79 20.07 23.14
CA PHE A 534 10.23 20.64 24.39
C PHE A 534 11.10 21.69 25.08
N THR A 535 12.43 21.62 24.98
CA THR A 535 13.31 22.52 25.74
C THR A 535 13.46 23.89 25.07
N GLY A 536 13.11 24.94 25.81
CA GLY A 536 13.21 26.34 25.34
C GLY A 536 12.21 26.67 24.22
N VAL A 537 11.12 25.90 24.12
CA VAL A 537 9.99 26.19 23.23
C VAL A 537 9.13 27.27 23.87
N ASP A 538 8.72 28.26 23.10
CA ASP A 538 7.60 29.11 23.49
C ASP A 538 6.29 28.45 23.04
N PHE A 539 5.54 27.87 23.99
CA PHE A 539 4.27 27.24 23.66
C PHE A 539 3.17 28.28 23.37
N SER A 540 3.31 29.54 23.81
CA SER A 540 2.29 30.57 23.58
C SER A 540 2.06 30.90 22.09
N ILE A 541 3.02 30.55 21.22
CA ILE A 541 2.93 30.74 19.77
C ILE A 541 2.43 29.51 19.00
N PHE A 542 2.06 28.42 19.69
CA PHE A 542 1.58 27.22 19.00
C PHE A 542 0.25 27.48 18.30
N THR A 543 0.21 27.06 17.03
CA THR A 543 -1.01 27.02 16.24
C THR A 543 -1.55 25.60 16.16
N ARG A 544 -2.71 25.44 15.52
CA ARG A 544 -3.26 24.11 15.22
C ARG A 544 -2.29 23.25 14.42
N GLU A 545 -1.63 23.81 13.41
CA GLU A 545 -0.65 23.12 12.55
C GLU A 545 0.56 22.64 13.36
N THR A 546 1.00 23.46 14.32
CA THR A 546 2.10 23.09 15.22
C THR A 546 1.72 21.89 16.07
N ILE A 547 0.53 21.93 16.69
CA ILE A 547 0.02 20.82 17.50
C ILE A 547 -0.12 19.56 16.64
N GLU A 548 -0.74 19.67 15.46
CA GLU A 548 -0.91 18.55 14.54
C GLU A 548 0.43 17.92 14.12
N PHE A 549 1.49 18.73 13.94
CA PHE A 549 2.83 18.21 13.66
C PHE A 549 3.41 17.40 14.85
N TYR A 550 3.28 17.89 16.09
CA TYR A 550 3.71 17.14 17.29
C TYR A 550 2.96 15.80 17.38
N LEU A 551 1.64 15.87 17.20
CA LEU A 551 0.77 14.70 17.20
C LEU A 551 1.20 13.69 16.12
N ASP A 552 1.50 14.16 14.91
CA ASP A 552 1.99 13.29 13.84
C ASP A 552 3.35 12.66 14.18
N VAL A 553 4.31 13.40 14.75
CA VAL A 553 5.59 12.86 15.23
C VAL A 553 5.41 11.76 16.28
N PHE A 554 4.58 11.97 17.30
CA PHE A 554 4.38 10.97 18.35
C PHE A 554 3.46 9.81 17.94
N GLY A 555 2.73 9.93 16.83
CA GLY A 555 1.86 8.88 16.33
C GLY A 555 2.59 7.57 15.97
N ILE A 556 3.91 7.60 15.75
CA ILE A 556 4.74 6.39 15.53
C ILE A 556 4.66 5.42 16.73
N LEU A 557 4.44 5.94 17.94
CA LEU A 557 4.39 5.14 19.16
C LEU A 557 3.25 4.11 19.12
N LEU A 558 2.11 4.42 18.49
CA LEU A 558 1.02 3.46 18.35
C LEU A 558 1.44 2.25 17.51
N SER A 559 2.05 2.50 16.35
CA SER A 559 2.52 1.43 15.47
C SER A 559 3.66 0.64 16.10
N GLU A 560 4.61 1.30 16.77
CA GLU A 560 5.73 0.64 17.45
C GLU A 560 5.22 -0.26 18.58
N TYR A 561 4.27 0.23 19.39
CA TYR A 561 3.67 -0.54 20.47
C TYR A 561 2.91 -1.77 19.96
N PHE A 562 2.14 -1.60 18.87
CA PHE A 562 1.39 -2.68 18.23
C PHE A 562 2.31 -3.74 17.62
N ASP A 563 3.31 -3.33 16.83
CA ASP A 563 4.23 -4.25 16.13
C ASP A 563 5.12 -5.04 17.11
N SER A 564 5.48 -4.43 18.25
CA SER A 564 6.30 -5.04 19.31
C SER A 564 5.62 -6.15 20.12
N HIS A 565 4.50 -6.73 19.65
CA HIS A 565 3.77 -7.79 20.36
C HIS A 565 4.58 -9.05 20.68
N SER A 566 5.59 -9.35 19.87
CA SER A 566 6.51 -10.46 20.11
C SER A 566 7.85 -10.03 20.71
N ASP A 567 8.07 -8.72 20.90
CA ASP A 567 9.35 -8.14 21.33
C ASP A 567 9.17 -7.31 22.61
N LYS A 568 9.42 -7.96 23.75
CA LYS A 568 9.22 -7.36 25.07
C LYS A 568 10.16 -6.16 25.30
N GLU A 569 11.39 -6.20 24.79
CA GLU A 569 12.36 -5.13 25.00
C GLU A 569 11.94 -3.86 24.25
N LYS A 570 11.52 -4.01 22.99
CA LYS A 570 10.97 -2.88 22.22
C LYS A 570 9.71 -2.30 22.84
N ARG A 571 8.83 -3.16 23.37
CA ARG A 571 7.61 -2.70 24.06
C ARG A 571 7.95 -1.87 25.29
N VAL A 572 8.84 -2.34 26.16
CA VAL A 572 9.30 -1.58 27.34
C VAL A 572 9.98 -0.27 26.93
N ASN A 573 10.77 -0.27 25.86
CA ASN A 573 11.35 0.97 25.33
C ASN A 573 10.28 1.98 24.91
N CYS A 574 9.22 1.53 24.22
CA CYS A 574 8.08 2.38 23.85
C CYS A 574 7.39 2.97 25.11
N GLU A 575 7.19 2.18 26.15
CA GLU A 575 6.62 2.64 27.43
C GLU A 575 7.51 3.71 28.08
N ASN A 576 8.83 3.53 28.09
CA ASN A 576 9.79 4.52 28.61
C ASN A 576 9.76 5.84 27.83
N ILE A 577 9.60 5.77 26.51
CA ILE A 577 9.42 6.97 25.67
C ILE A 577 8.14 7.70 26.09
N ILE A 578 7.04 6.98 26.32
CA ILE A 578 5.76 7.57 26.73
C ILE A 578 5.87 8.22 28.11
N TYR A 579 6.52 7.59 29.09
CA TYR A 579 6.74 8.20 30.42
C TYR A 579 7.59 9.48 30.32
N SER A 580 8.62 9.47 29.47
CA SER A 580 9.45 10.66 29.23
C SER A 580 8.65 11.78 28.58
N LEU A 581 7.79 11.44 27.61
CA LEU A 581 6.88 12.36 26.95
C LEU A 581 5.83 12.92 27.92
N GLU A 582 5.26 12.08 28.78
CA GLU A 582 4.30 12.46 29.82
C GLU A 582 4.89 13.56 30.72
N SER A 583 6.12 13.34 31.22
CA SER A 583 6.86 14.31 32.01
C SER A 583 6.98 15.66 31.29
N LYS A 584 7.41 15.65 30.02
CA LYS A 584 7.54 16.88 29.21
C LYS A 584 6.22 17.60 28.97
N ILE A 585 5.12 16.88 28.70
CA ILE A 585 3.81 17.49 28.47
C ILE A 585 3.28 18.12 29.77
N THR A 586 3.48 17.46 30.92
CA THR A 586 3.00 18.00 32.21
C THR A 586 3.65 19.31 32.63
N GLU A 587 4.88 19.57 32.18
CA GLU A 587 5.64 20.82 32.44
C GLU A 587 5.12 22.03 31.62
N ILE A 588 4.29 21.81 30.60
CA ILE A 588 3.74 22.90 29.76
C ILE A 588 2.81 23.78 30.60
N LYS A 589 2.90 25.11 30.46
CA LYS A 589 2.07 26.04 31.25
C LYS A 589 0.73 26.33 30.57
N GLU A 590 0.71 26.30 29.24
CA GLU A 590 -0.42 26.60 28.39
C GLU A 590 -1.41 25.43 28.36
N GLU A 591 -2.43 25.50 29.21
CA GLU A 591 -3.35 24.38 29.46
C GLU A 591 -4.03 23.84 28.19
N ARG A 592 -4.44 24.74 27.27
CA ARG A 592 -5.03 24.32 25.99
C ARG A 592 -4.10 23.42 25.19
N ILE A 593 -2.81 23.73 25.14
CA ILE A 593 -1.82 22.98 24.34
C ILE A 593 -1.51 21.66 25.04
N LYS A 594 -1.33 21.71 26.37
CA LYS A 594 -1.14 20.53 27.20
C LYS A 594 -2.25 19.51 27.00
N VAL A 595 -3.51 19.95 27.08
CA VAL A 595 -4.68 19.09 26.88
C VAL A 595 -4.66 18.49 25.48
N GLU A 596 -4.43 19.26 24.42
CA GLU A 596 -4.36 18.72 23.05
C GLU A 596 -3.24 17.68 22.87
N LEU A 597 -2.07 17.88 23.49
CA LEU A 597 -0.96 16.95 23.41
C LEU A 597 -1.16 15.66 24.22
N TYR A 598 -2.13 15.60 25.14
CA TYR A 598 -2.50 14.34 25.79
C TYR A 598 -2.97 13.25 24.81
N LYS A 599 -3.40 13.62 23.59
CA LYS A 599 -3.65 12.66 22.50
C LYS A 599 -2.44 11.75 22.25
N SER A 600 -1.21 12.28 22.32
CA SER A 600 0.00 11.49 22.13
C SER A 600 0.20 10.43 23.23
N LEU A 601 -0.30 10.67 24.45
CA LEU A 601 -0.18 9.76 25.58
C LEU A 601 -1.21 8.61 25.53
N ILE A 602 -2.32 8.79 24.83
CA ILE A 602 -3.31 7.73 24.59
C ILE A 602 -3.08 7.01 23.26
N LEU A 603 -1.88 7.12 22.68
CA LEU A 603 -1.51 6.46 21.42
C LEU A 603 -2.54 6.71 20.31
N PHE A 604 -2.96 7.97 20.13
CA PHE A 604 -4.04 8.30 19.19
C PHE A 604 -3.71 7.91 17.74
N THR A 605 -4.77 7.70 16.95
CA THR A 605 -4.64 7.41 15.52
C THR A 605 -4.30 8.68 14.71
N ASN A 606 -3.04 8.82 14.27
CA ASN A 606 -2.57 10.00 13.52
C ASN A 606 -2.91 9.99 12.01
N ARG A 607 -2.60 11.10 11.31
CA ARG A 607 -2.99 11.29 9.90
C ARG A 607 -2.26 10.36 8.94
N TYR A 608 -1.00 10.01 9.23
CA TYR A 608 -0.10 9.35 8.27
C TYR A 608 0.18 7.87 8.56
N GLY A 609 0.27 7.46 9.83
CA GLY A 609 0.77 6.13 10.23
C GLY A 609 -0.29 5.09 10.56
N THR A 610 -1.56 5.48 10.70
CA THR A 610 -2.60 4.60 11.27
C THR A 610 -3.73 4.24 10.30
N ARG A 611 -3.63 4.67 9.03
CA ARG A 611 -4.58 4.33 7.97
C ARG A 611 -4.33 2.91 7.47
N GLY A 612 -5.07 1.93 7.98
CA GLY A 612 -4.96 0.54 7.56
C GLY A 612 -5.86 -0.40 8.34
N GLU A 613 -6.16 -1.58 7.79
CA GLU A 613 -6.94 -2.60 8.47
C GLU A 613 -6.00 -3.46 9.33
N TRP A 614 -5.90 -3.15 10.63
CA TRP A 614 -4.95 -3.82 11.53
C TRP A 614 -5.44 -5.17 12.08
N SER A 615 -6.72 -5.49 11.91
CA SER A 615 -7.34 -6.75 12.35
C SER A 615 -6.71 -8.00 11.73
N LYS A 616 -5.99 -7.85 10.61
CA LYS A 616 -5.35 -8.95 9.88
C LYS A 616 -3.93 -9.25 10.37
N TYR A 617 -3.33 -8.40 11.20
CA TYR A 617 -1.97 -8.59 11.69
C TYR A 617 -1.95 -9.26 13.07
N PRO A 618 -0.95 -10.12 13.33
CA PRO A 618 -0.72 -10.67 14.65
C PRO A 618 -0.57 -9.56 15.70
N SER A 619 -1.18 -9.78 16.87
CA SER A 619 -1.08 -8.89 18.02
C SER A 619 -1.35 -9.68 19.30
N GLY A 620 -0.82 -9.18 20.41
CA GLY A 620 -0.96 -9.77 21.74
C GLY A 620 -0.48 -8.79 22.79
N TYR A 621 -1.06 -8.88 23.99
CA TYR A 621 -0.75 -8.02 25.12
C TYR A 621 -0.64 -8.86 26.38
N SER A 622 0.47 -8.73 27.08
CA SER A 622 0.64 -9.29 28.41
C SER A 622 -0.28 -8.57 29.40
N TYR A 623 -0.47 -9.15 30.58
CA TYR A 623 -1.20 -8.46 31.64
C TYR A 623 -0.55 -7.11 32.02
N GLN A 624 0.78 -7.04 32.02
CA GLN A 624 1.53 -5.80 32.28
C GLN A 624 1.23 -4.73 31.22
N ASP A 625 1.18 -5.13 29.95
CA ASP A 625 0.88 -4.24 28.82
C ASP A 625 -0.54 -3.66 28.97
N LYS A 626 -1.51 -4.51 29.34
CA LYS A 626 -2.90 -4.08 29.60
C LYS A 626 -2.99 -3.13 30.79
N GLN A 627 -2.22 -3.37 31.85
CA GLN A 627 -2.14 -2.46 33.00
C GLN A 627 -1.56 -1.10 32.61
N PHE A 628 -0.50 -1.08 31.79
CA PHE A 628 0.09 0.15 31.25
C PHE A 628 -0.92 0.95 30.42
N LEU A 629 -1.62 0.29 29.48
CA LEU A 629 -2.66 0.94 28.68
C LEU A 629 -3.82 1.46 29.55
N ASN A 630 -4.27 0.68 30.54
CA ASN A 630 -5.30 1.10 31.48
C ASN A 630 -4.87 2.36 32.26
N TYR A 631 -3.61 2.44 32.71
CA TYR A 631 -3.08 3.63 33.39
C TYR A 631 -3.20 4.88 32.49
N LEU A 632 -2.72 4.79 31.25
CA LEU A 632 -2.75 5.91 30.31
C LEU A 632 -4.19 6.35 29.99
N PHE A 633 -5.04 5.39 29.65
CA PHE A 633 -6.42 5.67 29.25
C PHE A 633 -7.27 6.20 30.40
N SER A 634 -7.14 5.66 31.61
CA SER A 634 -7.89 6.18 32.77
C SER A 634 -7.50 7.63 33.08
N LYS A 635 -6.22 7.97 32.91
CA LYS A 635 -5.68 9.30 33.23
C LYS A 635 -5.98 10.35 32.14
N TYR A 636 -5.82 9.98 30.87
CA TYR A 636 -5.86 10.93 29.75
C TYR A 636 -7.06 10.75 28.82
N GLY A 637 -7.74 9.61 28.85
CA GLY A 637 -8.90 9.32 28.00
C GLY A 637 -10.09 10.23 28.27
N VAL A 638 -10.23 10.76 29.49
CA VAL A 638 -11.27 11.74 29.87
C VAL A 638 -11.24 13.01 29.00
N PHE A 639 -10.07 13.39 28.49
CA PHE A 639 -9.91 14.58 27.65
C PHE A 639 -10.24 14.30 26.17
N HIS A 640 -10.04 13.05 25.71
CA HIS A 640 -10.10 12.66 24.30
C HIS A 640 -10.75 11.28 24.13
N LEU A 641 -12.00 11.15 24.58
CA LEU A 641 -12.75 9.88 24.57
C LEU A 641 -12.83 9.26 23.17
N ARG A 642 -13.09 10.08 22.16
CA ARG A 642 -13.24 9.62 20.78
C ARG A 642 -11.98 8.92 20.30
N GLU A 643 -10.84 9.59 20.49
CA GLU A 643 -9.52 9.10 20.10
C GLU A 643 -9.12 7.86 20.92
N MET A 644 -9.44 7.81 22.21
CA MET A 644 -9.20 6.62 23.05
C MET A 644 -9.96 5.40 22.51
N LEU A 645 -11.26 5.54 22.19
CA LEU A 645 -12.06 4.43 21.65
C LEU A 645 -11.53 3.94 20.30
N ASP A 646 -11.11 4.87 19.44
CA ASP A 646 -10.48 4.54 18.15
C ASP A 646 -9.17 3.77 18.37
N THR A 647 -8.33 4.18 19.32
CA THR A 647 -7.09 3.48 19.67
C THR A 647 -7.35 2.08 20.23
N ILE A 648 -8.30 1.92 21.15
CA ILE A 648 -8.65 0.59 21.70
C ILE A 648 -9.09 -0.36 20.57
N TYR A 649 -9.94 0.12 19.67
CA TYR A 649 -10.36 -0.68 18.52
C TYR A 649 -9.17 -1.03 17.61
N LYS A 650 -8.29 -0.05 17.37
CA LYS A 650 -7.11 -0.18 16.52
C LYS A 650 -6.08 -1.18 17.06
N LEU A 651 -5.93 -1.24 18.38
CA LEU A 651 -5.07 -2.19 19.09
C LEU A 651 -5.65 -3.62 19.15
N ASN A 652 -6.69 -3.94 18.38
CA ASN A 652 -7.42 -5.21 18.42
C ASN A 652 -8.06 -5.46 19.79
N LEU A 653 -9.19 -4.78 20.02
CA LEU A 653 -10.08 -4.89 21.17
C LEU A 653 -10.19 -6.30 21.80
N ASP A 654 -10.34 -7.36 20.98
CA ASP A 654 -10.45 -8.76 21.43
C ASP A 654 -9.24 -9.24 22.23
N LYS A 655 -8.06 -8.67 21.99
CA LYS A 655 -6.81 -8.99 22.68
C LYS A 655 -6.62 -8.19 23.96
N LEU A 656 -7.34 -7.08 24.10
CA LEU A 656 -7.30 -6.19 25.27
C LEU A 656 -8.37 -6.55 26.31
N LEU A 657 -9.48 -7.14 25.88
CA LEU A 657 -10.53 -7.62 26.77
C LEU A 657 -10.08 -8.81 27.64
N PRO A 658 -10.67 -8.96 28.85
CA PRO A 658 -11.63 -8.04 29.48
C PRO A 658 -10.98 -6.86 30.23
N GLU A 659 -9.67 -6.86 30.48
CA GLU A 659 -9.03 -5.96 31.45
C GLU A 659 -9.12 -4.49 31.07
N ILE A 660 -9.21 -4.17 29.77
CA ILE A 660 -9.36 -2.78 29.30
C ILE A 660 -10.66 -2.12 29.75
N LEU A 661 -11.67 -2.90 30.17
CA LEU A 661 -12.95 -2.37 30.66
C LEU A 661 -12.76 -1.47 31.88
N LEU A 662 -11.71 -1.68 32.69
CA LEU A 662 -11.42 -0.85 33.86
C LEU A 662 -11.22 0.63 33.48
N SER A 663 -10.37 0.91 32.49
CA SER A 663 -10.14 2.28 32.03
C SER A 663 -11.32 2.87 31.27
N VAL A 664 -12.06 2.06 30.52
CA VAL A 664 -13.29 2.49 29.85
C VAL A 664 -14.33 2.94 30.87
N ARG A 665 -14.55 2.15 31.93
CA ARG A 665 -15.43 2.53 33.05
C ARG A 665 -14.98 3.85 33.65
N ASP A 666 -13.70 3.97 34.01
CA ASP A 666 -13.18 5.17 34.68
C ASP A 666 -13.42 6.43 33.85
N VAL A 667 -13.17 6.35 32.55
CA VAL A 667 -13.41 7.48 31.64
C VAL A 667 -14.89 7.79 31.49
N PHE A 668 -15.76 6.78 31.30
CA PHE A 668 -17.20 6.99 31.15
C PHE A 668 -17.80 7.63 32.41
N LYS A 669 -17.40 7.14 33.59
CA LYS A 669 -17.83 7.66 34.88
C LYS A 669 -17.37 9.10 35.11
N ASN A 670 -16.10 9.38 34.83
CA ASN A 670 -15.54 10.73 35.02
C ASN A 670 -16.21 11.76 34.11
N ILE A 671 -16.48 11.41 32.84
CA ILE A 671 -17.14 12.34 31.91
C ILE A 671 -18.60 12.54 32.30
N SER A 672 -19.36 11.46 32.57
CA SER A 672 -20.79 11.52 32.92
C SER A 672 -21.09 12.29 34.22
N GLN A 673 -20.13 12.33 35.15
CA GLN A 673 -20.23 13.10 36.40
C GLN A 673 -19.83 14.57 36.25
N THR A 674 -19.41 15.01 35.06
CA THR A 674 -19.03 16.40 34.78
C THR A 674 -20.28 17.24 34.46
N ASN A 675 -20.12 18.55 34.27
CA ASN A 675 -21.23 19.46 33.96
C ASN A 675 -22.03 19.05 32.70
N LYS A 676 -23.24 19.59 32.56
CA LYS A 676 -24.18 19.24 31.47
C LYS A 676 -23.59 19.32 30.05
N LEU A 677 -22.68 20.26 29.78
CA LEU A 677 -22.07 20.43 28.46
C LEU A 677 -21.17 19.23 28.09
N TYR A 678 -20.42 18.69 29.05
CA TYR A 678 -19.58 17.50 28.82
C TYR A 678 -20.42 16.23 28.64
N ASN A 679 -21.60 16.16 29.27
CA ASN A 679 -22.54 15.06 29.05
C ASN A 679 -23.10 15.07 27.62
N ASP A 680 -23.43 16.23 27.06
CA ASP A 680 -23.88 16.32 25.66
C ASP A 680 -22.77 15.85 24.69
N ILE A 681 -21.51 16.25 24.94
CA ILE A 681 -20.33 15.83 24.14
C ILE A 681 -20.08 14.32 24.28
N PHE A 682 -20.27 13.78 25.49
CA PHE A 682 -20.16 12.34 25.76
C PHE A 682 -21.18 11.56 24.95
N GLU A 683 -22.45 11.94 25.02
CA GLU A 683 -23.54 11.29 24.27
C GLU A 683 -23.30 11.33 22.76
N GLU A 684 -22.87 12.49 22.24
CA GLU A 684 -22.52 12.63 20.82
C GLU A 684 -21.37 11.69 20.42
N THR A 685 -20.32 11.62 21.24
CA THR A 685 -19.14 10.77 20.98
C THR A 685 -19.50 9.28 21.00
N ILE A 686 -20.27 8.83 21.98
CA ILE A 686 -20.72 7.43 22.08
C ILE A 686 -21.66 7.07 20.93
N LYS A 687 -22.48 8.02 20.47
CA LYS A 687 -23.32 7.85 19.27
C LYS A 687 -22.49 7.73 17.99
N GLU A 688 -21.50 8.61 17.80
CA GLU A 688 -20.55 8.53 16.68
C GLU A 688 -19.81 7.19 16.68
N LYS A 689 -19.39 6.73 17.85
CA LYS A 689 -18.63 5.48 18.04
C LYS A 689 -19.48 4.28 18.44
N LYS A 690 -20.80 4.31 18.19
CA LYS A 690 -21.76 3.25 18.58
C LYS A 690 -21.26 1.85 18.21
N ARG A 691 -20.72 1.68 16.99
CA ARG A 691 -20.19 0.40 16.52
C ARG A 691 -19.06 -0.16 17.41
N ILE A 692 -18.11 0.68 17.82
CA ILE A 692 -16.97 0.24 18.66
C ILE A 692 -17.49 -0.15 20.04
N VAL A 693 -18.32 0.71 20.65
CA VAL A 693 -18.88 0.50 21.99
C VAL A 693 -19.72 -0.78 22.04
N LEU A 694 -20.63 -0.97 21.08
CA LEU A 694 -21.43 -2.20 21.00
C LEU A 694 -20.58 -3.44 20.77
N THR A 695 -19.57 -3.36 19.90
CA THR A 695 -18.65 -4.49 19.67
C THR A 695 -17.92 -4.87 20.96
N MET A 696 -17.50 -3.87 21.75
CA MET A 696 -16.83 -4.07 23.03
C MET A 696 -17.71 -4.76 24.05
N ILE A 697 -18.91 -4.26 24.32
CA ILE A 697 -19.79 -4.88 25.31
C ILE A 697 -20.27 -6.27 24.88
N THR A 698 -20.54 -6.45 23.57
CA THR A 698 -21.01 -7.72 23.04
C THR A 698 -19.91 -8.79 23.14
N LYS A 699 -18.66 -8.44 22.78
CA LYS A 699 -17.55 -9.40 22.88
C LYS A 699 -17.13 -9.66 24.31
N ALA A 700 -17.14 -8.64 25.18
CA ALA A 700 -16.92 -8.82 26.61
C ALA A 700 -17.89 -9.85 27.19
N PHE A 701 -19.18 -9.72 26.87
CA PHE A 701 -20.20 -10.67 27.28
C PHE A 701 -20.00 -12.07 26.65
N LEU A 702 -20.00 -12.18 25.32
CA LEU A 702 -20.01 -13.48 24.64
C LEU A 702 -18.75 -14.30 24.85
N ASN A 703 -17.58 -13.65 24.93
CA ASN A 703 -16.30 -14.35 24.94
C ASN A 703 -15.60 -14.34 26.30
N PHE A 704 -15.96 -13.43 27.21
CA PHE A 704 -15.22 -13.20 28.46
C PHE A 704 -16.08 -13.17 29.73
N SER A 705 -17.38 -13.47 29.66
CA SER A 705 -18.28 -13.44 30.84
C SER A 705 -17.75 -14.25 32.03
N ASP A 706 -17.28 -15.49 31.80
CA ASP A 706 -16.71 -16.34 32.86
C ASP A 706 -15.46 -15.72 33.49
N THR A 707 -14.59 -15.11 32.67
CA THR A 707 -13.38 -14.44 33.15
C THR A 707 -13.71 -13.19 33.94
N ILE A 708 -14.68 -12.38 33.48
CA ILE A 708 -15.15 -11.18 34.18
C ILE A 708 -15.70 -11.58 35.56
N LYS A 709 -16.51 -12.63 35.64
CA LYS A 709 -17.13 -13.08 36.91
C LYS A 709 -16.16 -13.63 37.95
N GLN A 710 -14.91 -13.91 37.56
CA GLN A 710 -13.87 -14.32 38.50
C GLN A 710 -13.20 -13.14 39.20
N ASP A 711 -13.45 -11.90 38.76
CA ASP A 711 -12.80 -10.70 39.28
C ASP A 711 -13.84 -9.62 39.61
N TYR A 712 -13.89 -9.20 40.88
CA TYR A 712 -14.85 -8.22 41.38
C TYR A 712 -14.73 -6.86 40.69
N ASP A 713 -13.51 -6.42 40.37
CA ASP A 713 -13.29 -5.13 39.73
C ASP A 713 -13.76 -5.14 38.27
N LEU A 714 -13.62 -6.29 37.58
CA LEU A 714 -14.12 -6.47 36.23
C LEU A 714 -15.65 -6.56 36.19
N ILE A 715 -16.28 -7.25 37.16
CA ILE A 715 -17.74 -7.27 37.30
C ILE A 715 -18.26 -5.84 37.41
N ASN A 716 -17.74 -5.07 38.38
CA ASN A 716 -18.18 -3.70 38.60
C ASN A 716 -17.93 -2.82 37.38
N ALA A 717 -16.77 -2.93 36.73
CA ALA A 717 -16.49 -2.17 35.53
C ALA A 717 -17.44 -2.49 34.40
N PHE A 718 -17.74 -3.77 34.17
CA PHE A 718 -18.64 -4.15 33.09
C PHE A 718 -20.08 -3.71 33.37
N GLU A 719 -20.58 -3.90 34.58
CA GLU A 719 -21.92 -3.45 34.96
C GLU A 719 -22.06 -1.93 34.89
N GLU A 720 -21.13 -1.16 35.45
CA GLU A 720 -21.20 0.31 35.43
C GLU A 720 -21.17 0.86 33.99
N ILE A 721 -20.37 0.27 33.08
CA ILE A 721 -20.39 0.66 31.65
C ILE A 721 -21.78 0.42 31.06
N LEU A 722 -22.37 -0.76 31.30
CA LEU A 722 -23.69 -1.10 30.77
C LEU A 722 -24.77 -0.19 31.33
N GLU A 723 -24.75 0.11 32.62
CA GLU A 723 -25.69 1.03 33.28
C GLU A 723 -25.64 2.42 32.66
N ILE A 724 -24.45 2.98 32.46
CA ILE A 724 -24.27 4.28 31.78
C ILE A 724 -24.86 4.23 30.36
N LEU A 725 -24.66 3.14 29.62
CA LEU A 725 -25.22 3.00 28.27
C LEU A 725 -26.75 2.82 28.27
N VAL A 726 -27.32 2.19 29.30
CA VAL A 726 -28.78 2.07 29.49
C VAL A 726 -29.40 3.44 29.76
N GLU A 727 -28.77 4.28 30.58
CA GLU A 727 -29.21 5.67 30.80
C GLU A 727 -29.22 6.47 29.49
N MET A 728 -28.36 6.12 28.54
CA MET A 728 -28.30 6.70 27.20
C MET A 728 -29.26 6.04 26.18
N ASN A 729 -30.16 5.16 26.62
CA ASN A 729 -31.13 4.42 25.81
C ASN A 729 -30.54 3.42 24.79
N TYR A 730 -29.45 2.74 25.14
CA TYR A 730 -28.92 1.62 24.34
C TYR A 730 -29.59 0.30 24.76
N GLU A 731 -30.60 -0.13 24.02
CA GLU A 731 -31.37 -1.37 24.27
C GLU A 731 -30.48 -2.63 24.31
N GLU A 732 -29.42 -2.66 23.48
CA GLU A 732 -28.48 -3.77 23.45
C GLU A 732 -27.72 -3.93 24.79
N ALA A 733 -27.41 -2.81 25.46
CA ALA A 733 -26.74 -2.81 26.76
C ALA A 733 -27.67 -3.28 27.88
N ALA A 734 -28.95 -2.89 27.85
CA ALA A 734 -29.95 -3.36 28.83
C ALA A 734 -30.11 -4.88 28.76
N THR A 735 -30.20 -5.43 27.54
CA THR A 735 -30.31 -6.87 27.31
C THR A 735 -29.08 -7.60 27.85
N ILE A 736 -27.87 -7.10 27.55
CA ILE A 736 -26.62 -7.71 28.04
C ILE A 736 -26.52 -7.64 29.56
N LEU A 737 -26.91 -6.53 30.18
CA LEU A 737 -26.85 -6.35 31.63
C LEU A 737 -27.74 -7.35 32.38
N ASP A 738 -28.98 -7.52 31.93
CA ASP A 738 -29.92 -8.49 32.51
C ASP A 738 -29.38 -9.93 32.38
N GLU A 739 -28.94 -10.31 31.17
CA GLU A 739 -28.38 -11.64 30.91
C GLU A 739 -27.09 -11.90 31.71
N PHE A 740 -26.22 -10.89 31.85
CA PHE A 740 -24.96 -11.00 32.59
C PHE A 740 -25.15 -11.12 34.11
N ARG A 741 -26.21 -10.54 34.67
CA ARG A 741 -26.56 -10.64 36.10
C ARG A 741 -27.26 -11.95 36.45
N VAL A 742 -28.03 -12.50 35.51
CA VAL A 742 -28.82 -13.73 35.71
C VAL A 742 -27.96 -14.98 35.58
N HIS A 743 -27.18 -15.05 34.51
CA HIS A 743 -26.20 -16.10 34.26
C HIS A 743 -24.89 -15.74 34.92
#